data_AF-A0A7I8EZJ1-F1
#
_entry.id   AF-A0A7I8EZJ1-F1
#
_cell.length_a   1.000
_cell.length_b   1.000
_cell.length_c   1.000
_cell.angle_alpha   90.00
_cell.angle_beta   90.00
_cell.angle_gamma   90.00
#
_symmetry.space_group_name_H-M   'P 1'
#
loop_
_entity.id
_entity.type
_entity.pdbx_description
1 polymer ?
#
loop_
_entity_poly.entity_id
_entity_poly.type
_entity_poly.pdbx_seq_one_letter_code
_entity_poly.pdbx_strand_id
1 'polypeptide(L)'
;MGSNNQDFQPTRSEPHSEPRSVSASAQENEQQGGQESYMEPSYREHVSRPLGNARLKEHQRPQPPAAPVPEAPPARPATPSAKQVPGAKQQPAGQPQQPARTNQPGWVYPSNQPNQYYPNGYNHQYYNQPYAGQPWSNPNHNGYYPGYPNGTYPYPYNNQNGYYSAYGQPYAQPYGQPYQQYGQSYGQPYGQPYNYYGYYQHYYGQQKPKGSTYQLVIAIIALIFSFLAILMGFLCLIGLVLTLFGMSSAGLSSAQIGSAFSGVTLLTALTLSGIGGGGFGLWHSIRALTRSTSIEFKLPSIRLAFPVAPELRERWKSEGAARWQQAMISGNKLLIKIPWFVVFLLLYIGMIAIGLDVRGNNAIAANTWLTVLLIGLSGMLPALAVLTFGAWRVHNPRDEHWPTTWRRLAMALISGATSAILFAMILEFVLEIVVTLGFGHINAFQLSDPNAPLPKDIHAILYMIILLSVIAPFVEEGVKPLAVITMIGRINSAAEAFTMGMACGIGFDLIETSSYIGMGYSNWVDVAIERSSAGLLHSFGAGMTALGWYFITHRKALPKNRVLIAFGCFLYAVLQHATWNASFLFGYLPAPVGNYIQNGVIMIGSYPLPAQMIIYSIETVLMLIFLWFVTGKVRRLSSTTNTNNPEEESKQIPVPNGQRADSREPYPQPVR
;
A
#
# COMPACT_ATOMS: atom_id res chain seq x y z
N MET A 1 30.74 16.33 -75.11
CA MET A 1 30.56 14.87 -75.22
C MET A 1 29.93 14.44 -73.88
N GLY A 2 28.67 14.05 -73.75
CA GLY A 2 27.65 13.64 -74.75
C GLY A 2 27.50 12.11 -74.76
N SER A 3 26.31 11.51 -74.74
CA SER A 3 24.94 12.08 -74.73
C SER A 3 23.87 10.98 -74.59
N ASN A 4 22.73 11.26 -73.92
CA ASN A 4 21.37 10.73 -74.24
C ASN A 4 21.16 9.19 -74.13
N ASN A 5 19.97 8.54 -74.20
CA ASN A 5 18.52 8.81 -74.00
C ASN A 5 17.83 7.40 -73.84
N GLN A 6 16.54 7.15 -73.53
CA GLN A 6 15.32 7.97 -73.33
C GLN A 6 14.29 7.20 -72.46
N ASP A 7 13.19 7.86 -72.10
CA ASP A 7 11.96 7.26 -71.54
C ASP A 7 11.20 6.37 -72.55
N PHE A 8 10.30 5.51 -72.04
CA PHE A 8 9.05 5.18 -72.75
C PHE A 8 7.90 4.72 -71.83
N GLN A 9 6.73 5.33 -72.01
CA GLN A 9 5.39 4.90 -71.58
C GLN A 9 4.47 5.05 -72.80
N PRO A 10 3.44 4.19 -72.97
CA PRO A 10 2.10 4.76 -73.09
C PRO A 10 0.96 3.90 -72.51
N THR A 11 -0.23 4.49 -72.53
CA THR A 11 -1.52 4.04 -71.95
C THR A 11 -2.30 3.02 -72.79
N ARG A 12 -3.31 2.40 -72.16
CA ARG A 12 -4.54 1.94 -72.85
C ARG A 12 -5.76 1.94 -71.90
N SER A 13 -6.97 1.87 -72.45
CA SER A 13 -8.21 2.34 -71.80
C SER A 13 -9.45 1.47 -72.07
N GLU A 14 -10.27 1.25 -71.01
CA GLU A 14 -11.74 1.00 -71.04
C GLU A 14 -12.29 -0.27 -71.76
N PRO A 15 -13.59 -0.65 -71.65
CA PRO A 15 -14.74 -0.01 -70.95
C PRO A 15 -15.62 -0.91 -70.03
N HIS A 16 -16.54 -0.25 -69.29
CA HIS A 16 -17.88 -0.64 -68.78
C HIS A 16 -18.34 -2.10 -68.52
N SER A 17 -18.95 -2.30 -67.35
CA SER A 17 -20.31 -2.88 -67.21
C SER A 17 -21.00 -2.49 -65.89
N GLU A 18 -22.24 -1.98 -65.94
CA GLU A 18 -23.13 -1.71 -64.78
C GLU A 18 -24.14 -2.87 -64.58
N PRO A 19 -24.85 -3.04 -63.43
CA PRO A 19 -26.13 -2.33 -63.28
C PRO A 19 -26.63 -1.97 -61.84
N ARG A 20 -27.24 -0.78 -61.72
CA ARG A 20 -28.48 -0.41 -60.96
C ARG A 20 -28.85 -0.99 -59.58
N SER A 21 -29.14 -0.04 -58.66
CA SER A 21 -30.27 -0.02 -57.69
C SER A 21 -30.27 -1.04 -56.52
N VAL A 22 -30.90 -0.81 -55.36
CA VAL A 22 -32.08 0.00 -55.02
C VAL A 22 -31.86 0.85 -53.75
N SER A 23 -32.45 2.06 -53.73
CA SER A 23 -32.59 2.91 -52.54
C SER A 23 -33.95 2.70 -51.86
N ALA A 24 -33.97 2.53 -50.54
CA ALA A 24 -35.20 2.49 -49.75
C ALA A 24 -35.06 3.38 -48.50
N SER A 25 -35.77 4.50 -48.48
CA SER A 25 -35.94 5.38 -47.32
C SER A 25 -37.26 5.06 -46.62
N ALA A 26 -37.24 4.85 -45.31
CA ALA A 26 -38.43 4.79 -44.48
C ALA A 26 -38.33 5.83 -43.36
N GLN A 27 -39.25 6.79 -43.35
CA GLN A 27 -39.59 7.56 -42.16
C GLN A 27 -40.69 6.81 -41.43
N GLU A 28 -40.65 6.77 -40.10
CA GLU A 28 -41.81 6.36 -39.32
C GLU A 28 -41.96 7.30 -38.12
N ASN A 29 -43.04 8.09 -38.15
CA ASN A 29 -43.53 8.85 -37.01
C ASN A 29 -44.63 8.00 -36.37
N GLU A 30 -44.51 7.67 -35.08
CA GLU A 30 -45.68 7.41 -34.26
C GLU A 30 -45.66 8.28 -33.00
N GLN A 31 -46.85 8.74 -32.62
CA GLN A 31 -47.12 9.61 -31.48
C GLN A 31 -48.16 8.96 -30.59
N GLN A 32 -48.01 9.16 -29.28
CA GLN A 32 -49.07 9.10 -28.25
C GLN A 32 -49.79 7.75 -28.05
N GLY A 33 -49.60 7.17 -26.86
CA GLY A 33 -50.47 6.08 -26.38
C GLY A 33 -50.31 5.82 -24.88
N GLY A 34 -51.43 5.87 -24.15
CA GLY A 34 -51.62 5.21 -22.85
C GLY A 34 -50.82 5.73 -21.63
N GLN A 35 -51.47 6.56 -20.81
CA GLN A 35 -51.26 6.46 -19.36
C GLN A 35 -52.13 5.32 -18.83
N GLU A 36 -51.54 4.31 -18.20
CA GLU A 36 -52.28 3.42 -17.30
C GLU A 36 -51.62 3.34 -15.93
N SER A 37 -52.44 3.45 -14.89
CA SER A 37 -52.07 3.38 -13.49
C SER A 37 -52.73 2.14 -12.89
N TYR A 38 -51.94 1.22 -12.35
CA TYR A 38 -52.44 0.10 -11.57
C TYR A 38 -51.62 -0.14 -10.30
N MET A 39 -52.32 -0.56 -9.25
CA MET A 39 -51.81 -0.63 -7.88
C MET A 39 -51.30 -2.02 -7.51
N GLU A 40 -50.19 -2.04 -6.76
CA GLU A 40 -49.83 -3.04 -5.73
C GLU A 40 -49.63 -4.52 -6.19
N PRO A 41 -48.90 -5.38 -5.43
CA PRO A 41 -49.16 -5.66 -4.01
C PRO A 41 -47.94 -5.59 -3.08
N SER A 42 -48.19 -5.12 -1.86
CA SER A 42 -47.34 -5.42 -0.71
C SER A 42 -47.52 -6.88 -0.27
N TYR A 43 -46.43 -7.61 -0.03
CA TYR A 43 -46.44 -8.75 0.89
C TYR A 43 -45.08 -8.97 1.57
N ARG A 44 -45.15 -9.68 2.70
CA ARG A 44 -44.18 -9.81 3.81
C ARG A 44 -42.84 -10.52 3.51
N GLU A 45 -42.04 -10.57 4.58
CA GLU A 45 -40.95 -11.51 4.94
C GLU A 45 -39.52 -10.93 4.88
N HIS A 46 -38.63 -11.15 5.86
CA HIS A 46 -38.75 -11.80 7.19
C HIS A 46 -37.93 -11.04 8.24
N VAL A 47 -38.38 -11.02 9.51
CA VAL A 47 -37.69 -10.33 10.62
C VAL A 47 -36.83 -11.29 11.43
N SER A 48 -35.51 -11.27 11.20
CA SER A 48 -34.53 -11.97 12.04
C SER A 48 -34.24 -11.20 13.33
N ARG A 49 -34.85 -11.60 14.45
CA ARG A 49 -34.58 -11.05 15.79
C ARG A 49 -33.23 -11.55 16.35
N PRO A 50 -32.36 -10.67 16.87
CA PRO A 50 -31.39 -11.03 17.90
C PRO A 50 -32.09 -11.27 19.25
N LEU A 51 -31.54 -12.15 20.08
CA LEU A 51 -32.04 -12.41 21.44
C LEU A 51 -31.75 -11.23 22.38
N GLY A 52 -32.64 -11.01 23.36
CA GLY A 52 -32.64 -9.80 24.18
C GLY A 52 -31.68 -9.82 25.37
N ASN A 53 -31.10 -8.67 25.67
CA ASN A 53 -30.52 -8.38 26.99
C ASN A 53 -31.57 -7.71 27.87
N ALA A 54 -31.98 -8.36 28.96
CA ALA A 54 -32.92 -7.78 29.91
C ALA A 54 -32.26 -6.66 30.72
N ARG A 55 -32.89 -5.47 30.75
CA ARG A 55 -32.52 -4.43 31.72
C ARG A 55 -33.76 -3.68 32.23
N LEU A 56 -33.91 -3.78 33.55
CA LEU A 56 -34.73 -3.00 34.49
C LEU A 56 -35.59 -1.85 33.92
N LYS A 57 -36.89 -1.90 34.22
CA LYS A 57 -37.80 -0.74 34.10
C LYS A 57 -37.45 0.29 35.18
N GLU A 58 -37.33 1.56 34.80
CA GLU A 58 -37.29 2.70 35.73
C GLU A 58 -38.46 3.64 35.42
N HIS A 59 -38.99 4.34 36.43
CA HIS A 59 -40.25 5.08 36.30
C HIS A 59 -40.09 6.42 35.58
N GLN A 60 -41.03 6.73 34.69
CA GLN A 60 -41.17 8.07 34.12
C GLN A 60 -41.69 9.06 35.18
N ARG A 61 -41.03 10.20 35.34
CA ARG A 61 -41.64 11.44 35.86
C ARG A 61 -41.95 12.37 34.68
N PRO A 62 -43.04 13.18 34.74
CA PRO A 62 -43.28 14.22 33.75
C PRO A 62 -42.18 15.29 33.75
N GLN A 63 -41.92 15.89 32.58
CA GLN A 63 -41.10 17.09 32.47
C GLN A 63 -41.97 18.35 32.64
N PRO A 64 -41.45 19.44 33.23
CA PRO A 64 -42.08 20.75 33.18
C PRO A 64 -41.94 21.40 31.79
N PRO A 65 -42.81 22.35 31.42
CA PRO A 65 -42.74 23.06 30.13
C PRO A 65 -41.51 23.97 30.00
N ALA A 66 -41.09 24.23 28.76
CA ALA A 66 -39.94 25.07 28.45
C ALA A 66 -40.23 26.57 28.60
N ALA A 67 -39.19 27.34 28.94
CA ALA A 67 -39.23 28.81 28.99
C ALA A 67 -39.04 29.43 27.57
N PRO A 68 -39.56 30.64 27.31
CA PRO A 68 -39.42 31.32 26.02
C PRO A 68 -38.00 31.84 25.75
N VAL A 69 -37.68 32.01 24.47
CA VAL A 69 -36.38 32.49 23.97
C VAL A 69 -36.40 34.02 23.80
N PRO A 70 -35.33 34.77 24.13
CA PRO A 70 -35.26 36.21 23.89
C PRO A 70 -35.19 36.59 22.40
N GLU A 71 -35.76 37.74 22.03
CA GLU A 71 -35.70 38.29 20.67
C GLU A 71 -34.31 38.84 20.30
N ALA A 72 -34.03 38.91 18.99
CA ALA A 72 -32.83 39.50 18.42
C ALA A 72 -33.05 40.98 18.05
N PRO A 73 -32.01 41.85 18.17
CA PRO A 73 -32.13 43.28 17.89
C PRO A 73 -32.28 43.60 16.38
N PRO A 74 -32.96 44.71 16.02
CA PRO A 74 -33.31 45.02 14.64
C PRO A 74 -32.15 45.55 13.78
N ALA A 75 -32.27 45.35 12.47
CA ALA A 75 -31.30 45.78 11.46
C ALA A 75 -31.31 47.31 11.20
N ARG A 76 -30.20 47.85 10.68
CA ARG A 76 -30.07 49.26 10.29
C ARG A 76 -30.61 49.53 8.87
N PRO A 77 -31.08 50.76 8.56
CA PRO A 77 -31.63 51.10 7.24
C PRO A 77 -30.57 51.22 6.14
N ALA A 78 -31.00 51.02 4.89
CA ALA A 78 -30.19 51.26 3.70
C ALA A 78 -30.25 52.73 3.24
N THR A 79 -29.18 53.21 2.58
CA THR A 79 -29.11 54.52 1.92
C THR A 79 -29.43 54.44 0.42
N PRO A 80 -29.95 55.52 -0.21
CA PRO A 80 -30.69 55.42 -1.48
C PRO A 80 -29.84 55.57 -2.76
N SER A 81 -30.39 55.04 -3.86
CA SER A 81 -29.81 55.07 -5.21
C SER A 81 -29.71 56.47 -5.84
N ALA A 82 -28.68 56.70 -6.66
CA ALA A 82 -28.53 57.89 -7.50
C ALA A 82 -29.00 57.62 -8.96
N LYS A 83 -29.52 58.67 -9.60
CA LYS A 83 -30.28 58.65 -10.87
C LYS A 83 -29.44 58.29 -12.10
N GLN A 84 -30.07 57.64 -13.08
CA GLN A 84 -29.63 57.66 -14.49
C GLN A 84 -30.08 58.94 -15.20
N VAL A 85 -29.30 59.41 -16.19
CA VAL A 85 -29.68 60.38 -17.24
C VAL A 85 -29.00 59.92 -18.54
N PRO A 86 -29.67 59.92 -19.71
CA PRO A 86 -29.16 59.25 -20.92
C PRO A 86 -28.44 60.17 -21.93
N GLY A 87 -27.48 59.60 -22.65
CA GLY A 87 -27.19 59.95 -24.06
C GLY A 87 -25.99 60.87 -24.35
N ALA A 88 -24.90 60.28 -24.83
CA ALA A 88 -23.88 60.93 -25.66
C ALA A 88 -23.27 59.91 -26.63
N LYS A 89 -22.67 60.37 -27.74
CA LYS A 89 -22.01 59.52 -28.76
C LYS A 89 -20.49 59.79 -28.80
N GLN A 90 -19.80 58.93 -29.57
CA GLN A 90 -18.52 59.11 -30.26
C GLN A 90 -17.19 58.67 -29.60
N GLN A 91 -16.57 57.74 -30.34
CA GLN A 91 -15.14 57.62 -30.68
C GLN A 91 -14.12 57.10 -29.65
N PRO A 92 -13.17 56.24 -30.11
CA PRO A 92 -12.03 55.79 -29.32
C PRO A 92 -10.83 56.73 -29.46
N ALA A 93 -10.03 56.83 -28.40
CA ALA A 93 -8.70 57.45 -28.43
C ALA A 93 -7.70 56.53 -27.68
N GLY A 94 -6.54 56.29 -28.29
CA GLY A 94 -5.47 55.51 -27.66
C GLY A 94 -4.72 56.33 -26.59
N GLN A 95 -4.12 55.65 -25.62
CA GLN A 95 -3.30 56.25 -24.56
C GLN A 95 -2.10 55.36 -24.21
N PRO A 96 -1.02 55.90 -23.60
CA PRO A 96 0.19 56.07 -24.40
C PRO A 96 1.45 55.41 -23.82
N GLN A 97 2.51 55.39 -24.63
CA GLN A 97 3.86 55.12 -24.16
C GLN A 97 4.38 56.26 -23.26
N GLN A 98 5.07 55.92 -22.18
CA GLN A 98 5.87 56.84 -21.36
C GLN A 98 7.21 56.19 -20.95
N PRO A 99 8.23 56.98 -20.58
CA PRO A 99 9.54 56.82 -21.23
C PRO A 99 10.62 56.10 -20.40
N ALA A 100 11.76 55.90 -21.05
CA ALA A 100 12.93 55.18 -20.52
C ALA A 100 13.59 55.83 -19.28
N ARG A 101 14.27 54.99 -18.49
CA ARG A 101 15.28 55.38 -17.51
C ARG A 101 16.66 54.84 -17.92
N THR A 102 17.71 55.53 -17.49
CA THR A 102 19.05 55.43 -18.06
C THR A 102 20.05 54.60 -17.25
N ASN A 103 20.83 53.80 -17.99
CA ASN A 103 22.25 53.48 -17.85
C ASN A 103 22.84 53.08 -16.48
N GLN A 104 23.40 51.85 -16.48
CA GLN A 104 24.73 51.41 -15.99
C GLN A 104 24.71 50.22 -14.99
N PRO A 105 25.75 49.36 -14.99
CA PRO A 105 26.45 48.80 -16.15
C PRO A 105 26.50 47.26 -16.11
N GLY A 106 26.67 46.60 -17.25
CA GLY A 106 26.61 45.15 -17.36
C GLY A 106 27.97 44.43 -17.24
N TRP A 107 27.95 43.21 -16.71
CA TRP A 107 29.02 42.22 -16.89
C TRP A 107 28.61 41.22 -17.96
N VAL A 108 29.38 41.14 -19.05
CA VAL A 108 29.13 40.21 -20.17
C VAL A 108 30.22 39.15 -20.18
N TYR A 109 29.84 37.89 -19.98
CA TYR A 109 30.71 36.75 -20.33
C TYR A 109 30.51 36.40 -21.81
N PRO A 110 31.58 36.28 -22.62
CA PRO A 110 31.45 36.11 -24.06
C PRO A 110 31.13 34.66 -24.45
N SER A 111 29.94 34.44 -24.97
CA SER A 111 29.60 33.24 -25.74
C SER A 111 30.19 33.32 -27.15
N ASN A 112 31.32 32.66 -27.41
CA ASN A 112 31.82 32.40 -28.76
C ASN A 112 32.84 31.26 -28.78
N GLN A 113 32.48 30.12 -29.37
CA GLN A 113 33.43 29.21 -30.02
C GLN A 113 32.86 28.78 -31.38
N PRO A 114 33.64 28.86 -32.47
CA PRO A 114 33.13 28.58 -33.81
C PRO A 114 33.15 27.07 -34.13
N ASN A 115 32.22 26.64 -34.99
CA ASN A 115 32.36 25.38 -35.70
C ASN A 115 33.65 25.41 -36.54
N GLN A 116 34.51 24.40 -36.40
CA GLN A 116 35.49 24.04 -37.42
C GLN A 116 35.36 22.55 -37.76
N TYR A 117 35.36 22.26 -39.06
CA TYR A 117 35.10 20.97 -39.66
C TYR A 117 36.16 20.76 -40.75
N TYR A 118 37.04 19.77 -40.59
CA TYR A 118 37.91 19.20 -41.65
C TYR A 118 38.59 17.90 -41.13
N PRO A 119 39.19 17.04 -42.00
CA PRO A 119 38.87 15.61 -41.92
C PRO A 119 40.08 14.64 -41.89
N ASN A 120 39.77 13.35 -41.81
CA ASN A 120 40.57 12.20 -42.24
C ASN A 120 42.05 12.11 -41.79
N GLY A 121 42.25 11.43 -40.65
CA GLY A 121 43.10 10.23 -40.58
C GLY A 121 44.63 10.38 -40.55
N TYR A 122 45.25 9.61 -39.65
CA TYR A 122 46.39 8.74 -39.94
C TYR A 122 46.51 7.64 -38.86
N ASN A 123 47.37 6.65 -39.06
CA ASN A 123 47.53 5.46 -38.21
C ASN A 123 48.82 5.55 -37.35
N HIS A 124 49.19 4.45 -36.68
CA HIS A 124 50.28 4.22 -35.69
C HIS A 124 49.81 4.39 -34.24
N GLN A 125 49.85 3.39 -33.35
CA GLN A 125 50.80 2.30 -32.99
C GLN A 125 51.49 2.59 -31.65
N TYR A 126 51.66 1.53 -30.86
CA TYR A 126 52.25 1.52 -29.52
C TYR A 126 53.61 2.22 -29.43
N TYR A 127 53.86 2.89 -28.30
CA TYR A 127 55.09 2.67 -27.55
C TYR A 127 54.82 2.62 -26.04
N ASN A 128 55.70 1.90 -25.34
CA ASN A 128 55.68 1.69 -23.90
C ASN A 128 56.90 2.42 -23.27
N GLN A 129 57.13 2.25 -21.95
CA GLN A 129 58.25 2.79 -21.12
C GLN A 129 57.93 4.09 -20.32
N PRO A 130 58.58 4.31 -19.16
CA PRO A 130 57.90 4.86 -17.99
C PRO A 130 58.61 6.08 -17.35
N TYR A 131 58.18 6.46 -16.15
CA TYR A 131 58.96 7.33 -15.25
C TYR A 131 59.08 6.71 -13.85
N ALA A 132 60.20 6.98 -13.16
CA ALA A 132 60.55 6.33 -11.90
C ALA A 132 61.35 7.26 -10.96
N GLY A 133 61.28 6.97 -9.66
CA GLY A 133 62.02 7.64 -8.59
C GLY A 133 61.17 8.61 -7.75
N GLN A 134 61.36 8.73 -6.44
CA GLN A 134 62.29 8.01 -5.53
C GLN A 134 61.70 7.89 -4.10
N PRO A 135 62.30 7.09 -3.19
CA PRO A 135 61.57 6.43 -2.10
C PRO A 135 61.78 7.04 -0.70
N TRP A 136 61.00 6.54 0.28
CA TRP A 136 61.43 6.42 1.68
C TRP A 136 61.00 5.06 2.27
N SER A 137 61.60 4.68 3.40
CA SER A 137 61.77 3.29 3.84
C SER A 137 60.93 2.85 5.05
N ASN A 138 60.79 1.53 5.20
CA ASN A 138 60.20 0.83 6.34
C ASN A 138 61.29 0.02 7.07
N PRO A 139 61.28 -0.02 8.42
CA PRO A 139 61.79 -1.19 9.14
C PRO A 139 60.79 -1.74 10.18
N ASN A 140 60.58 -3.07 10.15
CA ASN A 140 59.97 -3.83 11.24
C ASN A 140 60.79 -3.71 12.55
N HIS A 141 60.13 -3.85 13.71
CA HIS A 141 60.72 -4.50 14.88
C HIS A 141 59.68 -5.22 15.74
N ASN A 142 60.13 -6.19 16.54
CA ASN A 142 59.30 -7.12 17.32
C ASN A 142 60.09 -7.56 18.58
N GLY A 143 59.54 -7.49 19.80
CA GLY A 143 60.34 -7.74 21.02
C GLY A 143 59.61 -7.69 22.38
N TYR A 144 59.70 -8.82 23.09
CA TYR A 144 59.27 -9.21 24.45
C TYR A 144 59.49 -8.23 25.64
N TYR A 145 58.52 -8.24 26.59
CA TYR A 145 58.55 -8.45 28.08
C TYR A 145 59.83 -8.15 28.95
N PRO A 146 59.75 -8.01 30.32
CA PRO A 146 58.61 -8.04 31.27
C PRO A 146 58.60 -6.95 32.39
N GLY A 147 57.59 -6.93 33.29
CA GLY A 147 57.69 -6.27 34.63
C GLY A 147 56.37 -6.01 35.41
N TYR A 148 56.31 -6.44 36.68
CA TYR A 148 55.32 -6.11 37.75
C TYR A 148 56.03 -5.23 38.85
N PRO A 149 55.42 -4.66 39.93
CA PRO A 149 54.17 -5.08 40.62
C PRO A 149 53.18 -4.03 41.23
N ASN A 150 51.91 -4.44 41.32
CA ASN A 150 51.00 -4.47 42.49
C ASN A 150 50.95 -3.34 43.57
N GLY A 151 49.75 -2.85 43.92
CA GLY A 151 49.52 -1.88 45.03
C GLY A 151 48.04 -1.61 45.38
N THR A 152 47.63 -1.96 46.60
CA THR A 152 46.26 -2.09 47.19
C THR A 152 45.38 -0.83 47.43
N TYR A 153 44.06 -1.06 47.38
CA TYR A 153 42.88 -0.39 48.03
C TYR A 153 43.03 0.11 49.50
N PRO A 154 42.00 0.73 50.16
CA PRO A 154 40.78 1.50 49.72
C PRO A 154 40.50 2.80 50.52
N TYR A 155 39.41 3.54 50.23
CA TYR A 155 38.25 3.91 51.13
C TYR A 155 37.33 4.99 50.48
N PRO A 156 36.00 5.03 50.75
CA PRO A 156 35.06 6.03 50.18
C PRO A 156 34.64 7.15 51.17
N TYR A 157 34.00 8.21 50.64
CA TYR A 157 33.35 9.27 51.44
C TYR A 157 31.81 9.28 51.25
N ASN A 158 31.09 9.99 52.12
CA ASN A 158 29.69 9.72 52.49
C ASN A 158 28.77 10.98 52.48
N ASN A 159 27.45 10.76 52.63
CA ASN A 159 26.36 11.73 52.93
C ASN A 159 25.97 12.72 51.79
N GLN A 160 24.74 13.27 51.68
CA GLN A 160 23.41 13.13 52.36
C GLN A 160 22.34 13.74 51.41
N ASN A 161 21.00 13.63 51.55
CA ASN A 161 20.05 13.05 52.53
C ASN A 161 19.23 11.90 51.84
N GLY A 162 17.99 11.44 52.10
CA GLY A 162 16.78 11.78 52.90
C GLY A 162 15.60 12.11 51.95
N TYR A 163 14.39 11.52 52.04
CA TYR A 163 13.63 11.09 53.23
C TYR A 163 12.84 9.75 53.04
N TYR A 164 12.79 8.93 54.11
CA TYR A 164 11.69 8.05 54.61
C TYR A 164 10.92 7.11 53.63
N SER A 165 11.00 5.77 53.78
CA SER A 165 10.33 4.88 54.79
C SER A 165 8.86 4.55 54.46
N ALA A 166 8.28 3.37 54.72
CA ALA A 166 8.73 2.00 55.07
C ALA A 166 7.49 1.06 54.84
N TYR A 167 7.47 -0.28 54.91
CA TYR A 167 8.34 -1.37 55.41
C TYR A 167 8.30 -2.54 54.37
N GLY A 168 8.89 -3.74 54.54
CA GLY A 168 9.67 -4.36 55.61
C GLY A 168 10.33 -5.67 55.13
N GLN A 169 11.34 -6.16 55.86
CA GLN A 169 12.18 -7.34 55.52
C GLN A 169 12.01 -8.46 56.60
N PRO A 170 12.82 -9.53 56.69
CA PRO A 170 12.44 -10.83 56.12
C PRO A 170 12.59 -12.00 57.12
N TYR A 171 12.49 -13.24 56.64
CA TYR A 171 13.16 -14.39 57.26
C TYR A 171 13.95 -15.19 56.22
N ALA A 172 15.18 -15.58 56.57
CA ALA A 172 16.07 -16.40 55.76
C ALA A 172 16.87 -17.37 56.63
N GLN A 173 17.05 -18.61 56.16
CA GLN A 173 17.88 -19.69 56.70
C GLN A 173 18.22 -20.65 55.51
N PRO A 174 19.26 -21.51 55.59
CA PRO A 174 20.33 -21.43 54.59
C PRO A 174 20.69 -22.77 53.91
N TYR A 175 21.85 -22.77 53.23
CA TYR A 175 22.46 -23.92 52.55
C TYR A 175 22.77 -25.10 53.50
N GLY A 176 22.63 -26.33 52.97
CA GLY A 176 23.15 -27.56 53.58
C GLY A 176 23.05 -28.77 52.63
N GLN A 177 24.20 -29.34 52.26
CA GLN A 177 24.35 -30.65 51.60
C GLN A 177 25.20 -31.52 52.53
N PRO A 178 24.91 -32.82 52.68
CA PRO A 178 25.81 -33.78 52.00
C PRO A 178 25.11 -35.05 51.46
N TYR A 179 25.90 -35.86 50.75
CA TYR A 179 25.56 -37.22 50.31
C TYR A 179 25.33 -38.19 51.48
N GLN A 180 24.39 -39.13 51.31
CA GLN A 180 24.76 -40.56 51.30
C GLN A 180 23.74 -41.45 50.56
N GLN A 181 24.17 -42.67 50.25
CA GLN A 181 23.49 -43.64 49.40
C GLN A 181 23.60 -45.02 50.05
N TYR A 182 22.46 -45.66 50.37
CA TYR A 182 22.18 -47.12 50.30
C TYR A 182 20.84 -47.42 51.00
N GLY A 183 20.14 -48.48 50.57
CA GLY A 183 18.97 -49.02 51.29
C GLY A 183 17.77 -49.36 50.39
N GLN A 184 17.67 -50.61 49.95
CA GLN A 184 16.40 -51.18 49.50
C GLN A 184 15.61 -51.69 50.72
N SER A 185 14.30 -51.50 50.74
CA SER A 185 13.36 -52.41 51.39
C SER A 185 11.97 -52.28 50.77
N TYR A 186 11.16 -53.34 50.88
CA TYR A 186 9.78 -53.38 50.39
C TYR A 186 8.82 -52.71 51.39
N GLY A 187 7.82 -51.99 50.87
CA GLY A 187 6.79 -51.37 51.71
C GLY A 187 5.72 -50.60 50.92
N GLN A 188 4.71 -51.32 50.41
CA GLN A 188 3.39 -50.72 50.16
C GLN A 188 2.74 -50.45 51.53
N PRO A 189 2.10 -49.27 51.72
CA PRO A 189 0.64 -49.28 51.54
C PRO A 189 0.03 -47.99 50.95
N TYR A 190 -1.11 -48.20 50.30
CA TYR A 190 -2.27 -47.32 50.16
C TYR A 190 -2.17 -45.83 50.54
N GLY A 191 -2.54 -44.98 49.57
CA GLY A 191 -3.48 -43.89 49.83
C GLY A 191 -2.90 -42.51 50.11
N GLN A 192 -2.45 -41.83 49.06
CA GLN A 192 -2.49 -40.36 48.96
C GLN A 192 -3.01 -39.96 47.57
N PRO A 193 -3.85 -38.92 47.44
CA PRO A 193 -4.38 -38.49 46.16
C PRO A 193 -3.26 -37.90 45.30
N TYR A 194 -3.30 -38.16 43.99
CA TYR A 194 -2.40 -37.51 43.04
C TYR A 194 -2.69 -36.01 43.04
N ASN A 195 -1.80 -35.22 43.63
CA ASN A 195 -1.97 -33.78 43.75
C ASN A 195 -1.74 -33.18 42.35
N TYR A 196 -2.84 -33.03 41.60
CA TYR A 196 -2.85 -32.58 40.21
C TYR A 196 -2.15 -31.22 40.14
N TYR A 197 -0.96 -31.20 39.53
CA TYR A 197 -0.20 -29.97 39.34
C TYR A 197 -1.01 -29.06 38.43
N GLY A 198 -1.80 -28.20 39.06
CA GLY A 198 -2.64 -27.23 38.38
C GLY A 198 -1.75 -26.35 37.53
N TYR A 199 -1.76 -26.59 36.21
CA TYR A 199 -1.25 -25.66 35.23
C TYR A 199 -2.11 -24.40 35.33
N TYR A 200 -1.73 -23.51 36.24
CA TYR A 200 -2.18 -22.14 36.27
C TYR A 200 -1.78 -21.53 34.94
N GLN A 201 -2.72 -21.58 33.99
CA GLN A 201 -2.78 -20.71 32.84
C GLN A 201 -2.57 -19.29 33.35
N HIS A 202 -1.32 -18.84 33.33
CA HIS A 202 -0.96 -17.44 33.35
C HIS A 202 -1.44 -16.87 32.02
N TYR A 203 -2.77 -16.68 31.95
CA TYR A 203 -3.33 -15.45 31.43
C TYR A 203 -2.50 -14.33 32.04
N TYR A 204 -1.55 -13.84 31.24
CA TYR A 204 -1.09 -12.49 31.39
C TYR A 204 -2.34 -11.63 31.24
N GLY A 205 -2.96 -11.32 32.37
CA GLY A 205 -3.90 -10.23 32.47
C GLY A 205 -3.11 -8.99 32.10
N GLN A 206 -3.10 -8.66 30.79
CA GLN A 206 -2.93 -7.28 30.37
C GLN A 206 -3.92 -6.51 31.23
N GLN A 207 -3.41 -5.76 32.20
CA GLN A 207 -4.22 -4.93 33.06
C GLN A 207 -5.07 -4.11 32.09
N LYS A 208 -6.40 -4.31 32.10
CA LYS A 208 -7.29 -3.48 31.28
C LYS A 208 -6.92 -2.05 31.66
N PRO A 209 -6.34 -1.24 30.75
CA PRO A 209 -6.00 0.14 31.11
C PRO A 209 -7.27 0.81 31.61
N LYS A 210 -7.17 1.78 32.51
CA LYS A 210 -8.33 2.50 33.06
C LYS A 210 -9.04 3.23 31.91
N GLY A 211 -9.99 2.52 31.28
CA GLY A 211 -9.95 2.42 29.82
C GLY A 211 -10.93 3.29 29.08
N SER A 212 -11.94 3.80 29.78
CA SER A 212 -12.88 4.79 29.24
C SER A 212 -12.15 6.05 28.82
N THR A 213 -11.39 6.68 29.73
CA THR A 213 -10.84 8.02 29.51
C THR A 213 -9.80 8.06 28.39
N TYR A 214 -8.83 7.14 28.37
CA TYR A 214 -7.82 7.11 27.29
C TYR A 214 -8.45 6.82 25.92
N GLN A 215 -9.37 5.84 25.83
CA GLN A 215 -10.04 5.54 24.56
C GLN A 215 -10.95 6.67 24.09
N LEU A 216 -11.62 7.37 25.02
CA LEU A 216 -12.43 8.55 24.75
C LEU A 216 -11.58 9.71 24.22
N VAL A 217 -10.46 10.03 24.87
CA VAL A 217 -9.54 11.10 24.44
C VAL A 217 -8.98 10.80 23.05
N ILE A 218 -8.49 9.57 22.79
CA ILE A 218 -8.00 9.19 21.46
C ILE A 218 -9.13 9.22 20.41
N ALA A 219 -10.37 8.85 20.76
CA ALA A 219 -11.50 8.93 19.83
C ALA A 219 -11.92 10.39 19.53
N ILE A 220 -11.84 11.30 20.50
CA ILE A 220 -12.08 12.74 20.29
C ILE A 220 -10.98 13.37 19.43
N ILE A 221 -9.70 13.05 19.70
CA ILE A 221 -8.56 13.50 18.89
C ILE A 221 -8.72 13.01 17.44
N ALA A 222 -8.99 11.71 17.26
CA ALA A 222 -9.22 11.14 15.93
C ALA A 222 -10.43 11.78 15.22
N LEU A 223 -11.51 12.12 15.95
CA LEU A 223 -12.67 12.83 15.39
C LEU A 223 -12.28 14.21 14.84
N ILE A 224 -11.53 15.00 15.62
CA ILE A 224 -11.09 16.35 15.24
C ILE A 224 -10.17 16.28 14.01
N PHE A 225 -9.14 15.43 14.03
CA PHE A 225 -8.25 15.27 12.88
C PHE A 225 -8.96 14.72 11.64
N SER A 226 -10.00 13.90 11.80
CA SER A 226 -10.84 13.43 10.68
C SER A 226 -11.62 14.58 10.04
N PHE A 227 -12.21 15.48 10.84
CA PHE A 227 -12.86 16.69 10.31
C PHE A 227 -11.86 17.62 9.62
N LEU A 228 -10.67 17.82 10.18
CA LEU A 228 -9.62 18.63 9.55
C LEU A 228 -9.15 18.03 8.21
N ALA A 229 -9.02 16.70 8.13
CA ALA A 229 -8.69 16.01 6.87
C ALA A 229 -9.79 16.17 5.80
N ILE A 230 -11.07 16.07 6.18
CA ILE A 230 -12.21 16.32 5.28
C ILE A 230 -12.18 17.78 4.77
N LEU A 231 -11.98 18.75 5.66
CA LEU A 231 -11.90 20.17 5.29
C LEU A 231 -10.72 20.45 4.36
N MET A 232 -9.54 19.87 4.63
CA MET A 232 -8.40 19.99 3.72
C MET A 232 -8.68 19.33 2.36
N GLY A 233 -9.36 18.17 2.33
CA GLY A 233 -9.80 17.54 1.10
C GLY A 233 -10.75 18.41 0.27
N PHE A 234 -11.65 19.16 0.90
CA PHE A 234 -12.48 20.16 0.22
C PHE A 234 -11.68 21.38 -0.27
N LEU A 235 -10.66 21.84 0.47
CA LEU A 235 -9.75 22.89 -0.01
C LEU A 235 -8.94 22.42 -1.23
N CYS A 236 -8.45 21.18 -1.22
CA CYS A 236 -7.81 20.56 -2.38
C CYS A 236 -8.76 20.40 -3.56
N LEU A 237 -10.05 20.10 -3.34
CA LEU A 237 -11.06 20.05 -4.40
C LEU A 237 -11.32 21.43 -5.03
N ILE A 238 -11.36 22.49 -4.22
CA ILE A 238 -11.48 23.87 -4.72
C ILE A 238 -10.22 24.23 -5.52
N GLY A 239 -9.02 23.91 -5.01
CA GLY A 239 -7.75 24.10 -5.71
C GLY A 239 -7.72 23.37 -7.05
N LEU A 240 -8.11 22.09 -7.07
CA LEU A 240 -8.23 21.25 -8.26
C LEU A 240 -9.11 21.92 -9.32
N VAL A 241 -10.34 22.30 -8.94
CA VAL A 241 -11.30 22.96 -9.84
C VAL A 241 -10.74 24.28 -10.39
N LEU A 242 -10.08 25.09 -9.57
CA LEU A 242 -9.44 26.34 -10.01
C LEU A 242 -8.28 26.10 -10.98
N THR A 243 -7.41 25.13 -10.72
CA THR A 243 -6.32 24.74 -11.62
C THR A 243 -6.87 24.30 -12.98
N LEU A 244 -7.94 23.50 -13.00
CA LEU A 244 -8.57 23.02 -14.22
C LEU A 244 -9.23 24.14 -15.04
N PHE A 245 -9.92 25.09 -14.40
CA PHE A 245 -10.42 26.28 -15.08
C PHE A 245 -9.26 27.12 -15.67
N GLY A 246 -8.15 27.26 -14.94
CA GLY A 246 -6.92 27.87 -15.46
C GLY A 246 -6.36 27.17 -16.69
N MET A 247 -6.29 25.83 -16.68
CA MET A 247 -5.85 25.03 -17.84
C MET A 247 -6.77 25.21 -19.05
N SER A 248 -8.09 25.26 -18.85
CA SER A 248 -9.07 25.41 -19.93
C SER A 248 -9.09 26.80 -20.60
N SER A 249 -8.49 27.81 -19.97
CA SER A 249 -8.50 29.20 -20.42
C SER A 249 -7.13 29.72 -20.90
N ALA A 250 -6.06 28.94 -20.71
CA ALA A 250 -4.69 29.32 -21.07
C ALA A 250 -4.16 28.48 -22.25
N GLY A 251 -3.53 29.15 -23.21
CA GLY A 251 -2.73 28.51 -24.27
C GLY A 251 -1.40 27.98 -23.71
N LEU A 252 -1.46 26.91 -22.93
CA LEU A 252 -0.30 26.33 -22.25
C LEU A 252 0.67 25.64 -23.22
N SER A 253 1.97 25.85 -23.03
CA SER A 253 3.02 25.04 -23.65
C SER A 253 3.08 23.63 -23.04
N SER A 254 3.64 22.65 -23.76
CA SER A 254 3.72 21.25 -23.33
C SER A 254 4.35 21.06 -21.94
N ALA A 255 5.35 21.87 -21.58
CA ALA A 255 5.98 21.86 -20.25
C ALA A 255 5.03 22.36 -19.14
N GLN A 256 4.20 23.37 -19.45
CA GLN A 256 3.17 23.87 -18.53
C GLN A 256 1.99 22.91 -18.43
N ILE A 257 1.67 22.17 -19.49
CA ILE A 257 0.66 21.08 -19.43
C ILE A 257 1.17 19.99 -18.48
N GLY A 258 2.44 19.56 -18.58
CA GLY A 258 3.02 18.57 -17.67
C GLY A 258 3.02 19.00 -16.19
N SER A 259 3.44 20.23 -15.89
CA SER A 259 3.45 20.73 -14.50
C SER A 259 2.05 20.96 -13.94
N ALA A 260 1.11 21.49 -14.75
CA ALA A 260 -0.29 21.62 -14.36
C ALA A 260 -0.96 20.25 -14.17
N PHE A 261 -0.62 19.26 -15.00
CA PHE A 261 -1.12 17.88 -14.88
C PHE A 261 -0.62 17.20 -13.59
N SER A 262 0.66 17.37 -13.23
CA SER A 262 1.20 16.90 -11.95
C SER A 262 0.47 17.56 -10.77
N GLY A 263 0.24 18.88 -10.84
CA GLY A 263 -0.57 19.61 -9.85
C GLY A 263 -2.01 19.09 -9.74
N VAL A 264 -2.69 18.84 -10.86
CA VAL A 264 -4.03 18.25 -10.91
C VAL A 264 -4.05 16.84 -10.31
N THR A 265 -3.04 16.02 -10.59
CA THR A 265 -2.92 14.66 -10.05
C THR A 265 -2.72 14.69 -8.53
N LEU A 266 -1.80 15.53 -8.04
CA LEU A 266 -1.56 15.75 -6.60
C LEU A 266 -2.80 16.28 -5.89
N LEU A 267 -3.47 17.30 -6.43
CA LEU A 267 -4.69 17.86 -5.84
C LEU A 267 -5.85 16.84 -5.84
N THR A 268 -5.94 15.98 -6.86
CA THR A 268 -6.90 14.86 -6.90
C THR A 268 -6.58 13.82 -5.80
N ALA A 269 -5.32 13.41 -5.67
CA ALA A 269 -4.88 12.46 -4.65
C ALA A 269 -5.11 13.00 -3.22
N LEU A 270 -4.81 14.28 -2.97
CA LEU A 270 -5.07 14.95 -1.69
C LEU A 270 -6.57 15.12 -1.42
N THR A 271 -7.38 15.43 -2.44
CA THR A 271 -8.85 15.48 -2.33
C THR A 271 -9.43 14.13 -1.90
N LEU A 272 -9.07 13.07 -2.61
CA LEU A 272 -9.54 11.70 -2.32
C LEU A 272 -9.06 11.21 -0.95
N SER A 273 -7.81 11.53 -0.58
CA SER A 273 -7.24 11.18 0.73
C SER A 273 -7.90 11.95 1.87
N GLY A 274 -8.15 13.25 1.70
CA GLY A 274 -8.80 14.09 2.70
C GLY A 274 -10.27 13.74 2.91
N ILE A 275 -11.06 13.68 1.83
CA ILE A 275 -12.50 13.38 1.91
C ILE A 275 -12.72 11.90 2.25
N GLY A 276 -12.06 10.98 1.55
CA GLY A 276 -12.22 9.54 1.74
C GLY A 276 -11.59 9.04 3.05
N GLY A 277 -10.31 9.32 3.26
CA GLY A 277 -9.58 8.95 4.47
C GLY A 277 -10.11 9.65 5.72
N GLY A 278 -10.42 10.96 5.62
CA GLY A 278 -11.06 11.70 6.70
C GLY A 278 -12.49 11.23 6.99
N GLY A 279 -13.31 10.97 5.98
CA GLY A 279 -14.66 10.40 6.14
C GLY A 279 -14.63 9.02 6.80
N PHE A 280 -13.65 8.18 6.45
CA PHE A 280 -13.43 6.87 7.06
C PHE A 280 -12.93 6.98 8.52
N GLY A 281 -12.03 7.91 8.80
CA GLY A 281 -11.58 8.26 10.15
C GLY A 281 -12.72 8.76 11.03
N LEU A 282 -13.59 9.61 10.49
CA LEU A 282 -14.78 10.16 11.14
C LEU A 282 -15.75 9.02 11.52
N TRP A 283 -16.05 8.12 10.58
CA TRP A 283 -16.89 6.94 10.83
C TRP A 283 -16.33 6.05 11.95
N HIS A 284 -15.03 5.79 11.97
CA HIS A 284 -14.41 5.00 13.03
C HIS A 284 -14.30 5.72 14.37
N SER A 285 -14.15 7.04 14.36
CA SER A 285 -14.16 7.86 15.58
C SER A 285 -15.53 7.84 16.23
N ILE A 286 -16.60 8.02 15.43
CA ILE A 286 -17.99 7.83 15.87
C ILE A 286 -18.21 6.42 16.43
N ARG A 287 -17.81 5.35 15.71
CA ARG A 287 -17.94 3.96 16.21
C ARG A 287 -17.13 3.70 17.48
N ALA A 288 -16.01 4.39 17.70
CA ALA A 288 -15.24 4.29 18.94
C ALA A 288 -15.97 4.97 20.11
N LEU A 289 -16.56 6.14 19.89
CA LEU A 289 -17.37 6.86 20.88
C LEU A 289 -18.63 6.07 21.26
N THR A 290 -19.34 5.47 20.28
CA THR A 290 -20.49 4.58 20.52
C THR A 290 -20.10 3.18 21.02
N ARG A 291 -18.80 2.90 21.20
CA ARG A 291 -18.23 1.61 21.62
C ARG A 291 -18.63 0.41 20.73
N SER A 292 -18.98 0.67 19.47
CA SER A 292 -19.34 -0.36 18.51
C SER A 292 -18.12 -1.20 18.12
N THR A 293 -18.24 -2.53 18.17
CA THR A 293 -17.21 -3.45 17.65
C THR A 293 -16.96 -3.18 16.16
N SER A 294 -15.75 -3.49 15.66
CA SER A 294 -15.48 -3.44 14.22
C SER A 294 -15.96 -4.71 13.56
N ILE A 295 -16.46 -4.59 12.33
CA ILE A 295 -16.75 -5.74 11.47
C ILE A 295 -15.41 -6.35 11.00
N GLU A 296 -15.37 -7.68 10.89
CA GLU A 296 -14.24 -8.43 10.31
C GLU A 296 -14.00 -8.03 8.85
N PHE A 297 -12.73 -8.02 8.43
CA PHE A 297 -12.37 -7.78 7.03
C PHE A 297 -12.60 -9.07 6.23
N LYS A 298 -13.85 -9.36 5.86
CA LYS A 298 -14.19 -10.45 4.94
C LYS A 298 -14.19 -9.93 3.52
N LEU A 299 -13.38 -10.51 2.64
CA LEU A 299 -13.51 -10.29 1.20
C LEU A 299 -14.74 -11.07 0.68
N PRO A 300 -15.71 -10.42 0.02
CA PRO A 300 -16.75 -11.15 -0.69
C PRO A 300 -16.18 -12.04 -1.79
N SER A 301 -16.98 -12.97 -2.31
CA SER A 301 -16.70 -13.61 -3.60
C SER A 301 -17.86 -13.30 -4.54
N ILE A 302 -17.54 -12.79 -5.74
CA ILE A 302 -18.57 -12.59 -6.77
C ILE A 302 -18.99 -13.97 -7.26
N ARG A 303 -20.27 -14.31 -7.11
CA ARG A 303 -20.84 -15.59 -7.55
C ARG A 303 -21.45 -15.40 -8.93
N LEU A 304 -20.71 -15.77 -9.98
CA LEU A 304 -21.30 -15.92 -11.31
C LEU A 304 -22.04 -17.26 -11.39
N ALA A 305 -23.23 -17.26 -11.96
CA ALA A 305 -24.14 -18.40 -11.94
C ALA A 305 -24.58 -18.76 -13.37
N PHE A 306 -23.78 -19.59 -14.04
CA PHE A 306 -24.01 -19.97 -15.44
C PHE A 306 -24.99 -21.16 -15.53
N PRO A 307 -25.95 -21.17 -16.47
CA PRO A 307 -26.78 -22.36 -16.73
C PRO A 307 -25.91 -23.50 -17.26
N VAL A 308 -26.14 -24.73 -16.78
CA VAL A 308 -25.43 -25.93 -17.26
C VAL A 308 -26.36 -26.74 -18.15
N ALA A 309 -25.92 -27.06 -19.38
CA ALA A 309 -26.66 -27.94 -20.27
C ALA A 309 -26.86 -29.34 -19.63
N PRO A 310 -28.03 -29.98 -19.77
CA PRO A 310 -28.29 -31.29 -19.19
C PRO A 310 -27.25 -32.34 -19.57
N GLU A 311 -26.80 -32.41 -20.84
CA GLU A 311 -25.80 -33.39 -21.28
C GLU A 311 -24.46 -33.25 -20.51
N LEU A 312 -23.96 -32.03 -20.32
CA LEU A 312 -22.72 -31.77 -19.55
C LEU A 312 -22.88 -32.20 -18.08
N ARG A 313 -24.07 -31.99 -17.50
CA ARG A 313 -24.37 -32.36 -16.12
C ARG A 313 -24.33 -33.88 -15.94
N GLU A 314 -24.94 -34.63 -16.84
CA GLU A 314 -24.94 -36.10 -16.78
C GLU A 314 -23.55 -36.69 -17.11
N ARG A 315 -22.84 -36.11 -18.08
CA ARG A 315 -21.44 -36.47 -18.37
C ARG A 315 -20.51 -36.28 -17.17
N TRP A 316 -20.62 -35.17 -16.43
CA TRP A 316 -19.82 -34.96 -15.23
C TRP A 316 -20.21 -35.89 -14.06
N LYS A 317 -21.41 -36.49 -14.05
CA LYS A 317 -21.74 -37.56 -13.10
C LYS A 317 -21.01 -38.86 -13.45
N SER A 318 -21.00 -39.25 -14.73
CA SER A 318 -20.37 -40.50 -15.17
C SER A 318 -18.84 -40.45 -15.10
N GLU A 319 -18.22 -39.29 -15.34
CA GLU A 319 -16.76 -39.08 -15.22
C GLU A 319 -16.24 -39.02 -13.77
N GLY A 320 -17.06 -39.38 -12.77
CA GLY A 320 -16.63 -39.51 -11.36
C GLY A 320 -16.32 -38.20 -10.64
N ALA A 321 -16.66 -37.04 -11.22
CA ALA A 321 -16.33 -35.70 -10.70
C ALA A 321 -17.14 -35.26 -9.46
N ALA A 322 -17.68 -36.20 -8.67
CA ALA A 322 -18.57 -35.96 -7.55
C ALA A 322 -18.04 -34.94 -6.51
N ARG A 323 -16.72 -34.94 -6.26
CA ARG A 323 -16.05 -33.96 -5.38
C ARG A 323 -16.10 -32.51 -5.89
N TRP A 324 -16.15 -32.31 -7.21
CA TRP A 324 -16.30 -30.98 -7.82
C TRP A 324 -17.77 -30.58 -7.96
N GLN A 325 -18.64 -31.55 -8.27
CA GLN A 325 -20.09 -31.30 -8.42
C GLN A 325 -20.72 -30.66 -7.18
N GLN A 326 -20.49 -31.22 -5.97
CA GLN A 326 -21.06 -30.67 -4.73
C GLN A 326 -20.54 -29.27 -4.37
N ALA A 327 -19.35 -28.89 -4.86
CA ALA A 327 -18.73 -27.59 -4.53
C ALA A 327 -19.15 -26.45 -5.47
N MET A 328 -19.53 -26.78 -6.73
CA MET A 328 -19.79 -25.78 -7.77
C MET A 328 -21.17 -25.86 -8.44
N ILE A 329 -21.98 -26.91 -8.26
CA ILE A 329 -23.31 -27.00 -8.88
C ILE A 329 -24.40 -26.86 -7.82
N SER A 330 -25.21 -25.81 -7.95
CA SER A 330 -26.44 -25.63 -7.16
C SER A 330 -27.64 -25.71 -8.10
N GLY A 331 -28.41 -26.80 -7.98
CA GLY A 331 -29.50 -27.11 -8.91
C GLY A 331 -28.99 -27.33 -10.34
N ASN A 332 -29.31 -26.37 -11.22
CA ASN A 332 -28.94 -26.36 -12.65
C ASN A 332 -27.93 -25.25 -13.00
N LYS A 333 -27.31 -24.61 -11.98
CA LYS A 333 -26.37 -23.49 -12.18
C LYS A 333 -24.96 -23.84 -11.67
N LEU A 334 -23.95 -23.56 -12.50
CA LEU A 334 -22.54 -23.58 -12.15
C LEU A 334 -22.18 -22.26 -11.44
N LEU A 335 -21.82 -22.35 -10.17
CA LEU A 335 -21.47 -21.23 -9.31
C LEU A 335 -19.95 -21.02 -9.28
N ILE A 336 -19.45 -20.19 -10.20
CA ILE A 336 -18.04 -19.76 -10.20
C ILE A 336 -17.89 -18.62 -9.19
N LYS A 337 -17.03 -18.82 -8.18
CA LYS A 337 -16.65 -17.81 -7.18
C LYS A 337 -15.40 -17.07 -7.65
N ILE A 338 -15.56 -15.85 -8.18
CA ILE A 338 -14.45 -14.99 -8.57
C ILE A 338 -13.92 -14.24 -7.34
N PRO A 339 -12.61 -14.34 -6.99
CA PRO A 339 -11.97 -13.51 -5.97
C PRO A 339 -11.77 -12.07 -6.44
N TRP A 340 -11.83 -11.09 -5.52
CA TRP A 340 -11.67 -9.66 -5.86
C TRP A 340 -10.35 -9.32 -6.56
N PHE A 341 -9.24 -10.02 -6.29
CA PHE A 341 -7.98 -9.73 -6.98
C PHE A 341 -8.07 -9.96 -8.50
N VAL A 342 -8.90 -10.92 -8.95
CA VAL A 342 -9.16 -11.16 -10.36
C VAL A 342 -10.01 -10.02 -10.95
N VAL A 343 -10.95 -9.48 -10.17
CA VAL A 343 -11.78 -8.34 -10.59
C VAL A 343 -10.91 -7.09 -10.77
N PHE A 344 -10.05 -6.77 -9.81
CA PHE A 344 -9.13 -5.64 -9.90
C PHE A 344 -8.11 -5.81 -11.04
N LEU A 345 -7.58 -7.02 -11.25
CA LEU A 345 -6.68 -7.32 -12.36
C LEU A 345 -7.37 -7.16 -13.73
N LEU A 346 -8.61 -7.63 -13.89
CA LEU A 346 -9.37 -7.48 -15.14
C LEU A 346 -9.72 -6.01 -15.41
N LEU A 347 -10.08 -5.25 -14.37
CA LEU A 347 -10.28 -3.80 -14.48
C LEU A 347 -8.99 -3.08 -14.88
N TYR A 348 -7.83 -3.48 -14.33
CA TYR A 348 -6.53 -2.92 -14.69
C TYR A 348 -6.14 -3.23 -16.14
N ILE A 349 -6.35 -4.47 -16.61
CA ILE A 349 -6.11 -4.86 -18.01
C ILE A 349 -6.99 -4.05 -18.96
N GLY A 350 -8.28 -3.85 -18.63
CA GLY A 350 -9.18 -2.99 -19.40
C GLY A 350 -8.74 -1.52 -19.40
N MET A 351 -8.30 -1.01 -18.26
CA MET A 351 -7.76 0.35 -18.12
C MET A 351 -6.48 0.56 -18.93
N ILE A 352 -5.57 -0.42 -18.97
CA ILE A 352 -4.37 -0.37 -19.82
C ILE A 352 -4.77 -0.39 -21.30
N ALA A 353 -5.71 -1.25 -21.72
CA ALA A 353 -6.20 -1.25 -23.10
C ALA A 353 -6.77 0.10 -23.55
N ILE A 354 -7.55 0.76 -22.68
CA ILE A 354 -8.06 2.13 -22.93
C ILE A 354 -6.91 3.15 -22.98
N GLY A 355 -5.92 3.05 -22.08
CA GLY A 355 -4.76 3.95 -22.06
C GLY A 355 -3.91 3.84 -23.34
N LEU A 356 -3.68 2.62 -23.82
CA LEU A 356 -2.97 2.32 -25.07
C LEU A 356 -3.68 2.95 -26.28
N ASP A 357 -5.01 2.85 -26.35
CA ASP A 357 -5.81 3.47 -27.41
C ASP A 357 -5.79 5.02 -27.36
N VAL A 358 -6.00 5.61 -26.17
CA VAL A 358 -5.94 7.08 -25.97
C VAL A 358 -4.55 7.62 -26.34
N ARG A 359 -3.47 6.87 -26.05
CA ARG A 359 -2.10 7.21 -26.47
C ARG A 359 -1.93 7.07 -27.99
N GLY A 360 -2.33 5.94 -28.57
CA GLY A 360 -2.16 5.64 -30.00
C GLY A 360 -2.86 6.65 -30.91
N ASN A 361 -4.02 7.15 -30.50
CA ASN A 361 -4.77 8.19 -31.21
C ASN A 361 -4.25 9.63 -30.94
N ASN A 362 -3.12 9.80 -30.24
CA ASN A 362 -2.59 11.09 -29.76
C ASN A 362 -3.61 11.92 -28.94
N ALA A 363 -4.64 11.27 -28.39
CA ALA A 363 -5.83 11.93 -27.86
C ALA A 363 -5.69 12.36 -26.38
N ILE A 364 -4.49 12.27 -25.81
CA ILE A 364 -4.19 12.52 -24.38
C ILE A 364 -4.60 13.93 -23.95
N ALA A 365 -4.22 14.95 -24.74
CA ALA A 365 -4.55 16.36 -24.46
C ALA A 365 -6.04 16.70 -24.67
N ALA A 366 -6.73 15.96 -25.55
CA ALA A 366 -8.18 16.09 -25.73
C ALA A 366 -8.97 15.43 -24.60
N ASN A 367 -8.39 14.43 -23.93
CA ASN A 367 -9.02 13.59 -22.93
C ASN A 367 -8.33 13.69 -21.55
N THR A 368 -7.91 14.90 -21.16
CA THR A 368 -7.20 15.15 -19.88
C THR A 368 -7.94 14.56 -18.67
N TRP A 369 -9.25 14.71 -18.59
CA TRP A 369 -10.08 14.15 -17.50
C TRP A 369 -10.04 12.63 -17.42
N LEU A 370 -10.18 11.95 -18.56
CA LEU A 370 -10.05 10.50 -18.64
C LEU A 370 -8.62 10.08 -18.30
N THR A 371 -7.62 10.84 -18.75
CA THR A 371 -6.20 10.59 -18.45
C THR A 371 -5.90 10.67 -16.95
N VAL A 372 -6.37 11.71 -16.24
CA VAL A 372 -6.26 11.80 -14.75
C VAL A 372 -6.91 10.59 -14.07
N LEU A 373 -8.12 10.22 -14.52
CA LEU A 373 -8.85 9.08 -13.95
C LEU A 373 -8.13 7.75 -14.19
N LEU A 374 -7.66 7.48 -15.41
CA LEU A 374 -6.91 6.27 -15.74
C LEU A 374 -5.59 6.22 -14.96
N ILE A 375 -4.90 7.34 -14.77
CA ILE A 375 -3.66 7.40 -13.97
C ILE A 375 -3.94 7.07 -12.50
N GLY A 376 -4.97 7.66 -11.88
CA GLY A 376 -5.37 7.30 -10.51
C GLY A 376 -5.82 5.84 -10.37
N LEU A 377 -6.50 5.29 -11.38
CA LEU A 377 -6.84 3.86 -11.43
C LEU A 377 -5.61 2.96 -11.64
N SER A 378 -4.59 3.44 -12.35
CA SER A 378 -3.41 2.65 -12.71
C SER A 378 -2.50 2.34 -11.52
N GLY A 379 -2.37 3.26 -10.56
CA GLY A 379 -1.78 2.94 -9.26
C GLY A 379 -2.72 2.09 -8.39
N MET A 380 -4.01 2.43 -8.33
CA MET A 380 -4.93 1.82 -7.37
C MET A 380 -5.31 0.36 -7.67
N LEU A 381 -5.57 0.00 -8.92
CA LEU A 381 -6.09 -1.32 -9.28
C LEU A 381 -5.08 -2.48 -9.04
N PRO A 382 -3.79 -2.41 -9.47
CA PRO A 382 -2.85 -3.49 -9.19
C PRO A 382 -2.53 -3.59 -7.69
N ALA A 383 -2.46 -2.46 -6.99
CA ALA A 383 -2.28 -2.40 -5.54
C ALA A 383 -3.43 -3.13 -4.80
N LEU A 384 -4.69 -2.85 -5.15
CA LEU A 384 -5.84 -3.56 -4.59
C LEU A 384 -5.88 -5.05 -5.00
N ALA A 385 -5.40 -5.40 -6.19
CA ALA A 385 -5.25 -6.79 -6.60
C ALA A 385 -4.26 -7.54 -5.69
N VAL A 386 -3.07 -6.98 -5.44
CA VAL A 386 -2.06 -7.57 -4.53
C VAL A 386 -2.61 -7.70 -3.11
N LEU A 387 -3.22 -6.64 -2.55
CA LEU A 387 -3.74 -6.65 -1.18
C LEU A 387 -4.79 -7.76 -0.99
N THR A 388 -5.74 -7.85 -1.93
CA THR A 388 -6.83 -8.82 -1.85
C THR A 388 -6.39 -10.24 -2.18
N PHE A 389 -5.37 -10.42 -3.03
CA PHE A 389 -4.71 -11.71 -3.25
C PHE A 389 -4.00 -12.19 -1.99
N GLY A 390 -3.16 -11.35 -1.37
CA GLY A 390 -2.43 -11.67 -0.14
C GLY A 390 -3.37 -12.04 1.01
N ALA A 391 -4.38 -11.21 1.28
CA ALA A 391 -5.38 -11.45 2.30
C ALA A 391 -6.19 -12.74 2.07
N TRP A 392 -6.66 -12.99 0.84
CA TRP A 392 -7.30 -14.24 0.45
C TRP A 392 -6.38 -15.45 0.66
N ARG A 393 -5.09 -15.31 0.38
CA ARG A 393 -4.12 -16.40 0.40
C ARG A 393 -3.67 -16.80 1.81
N VAL A 394 -3.63 -15.86 2.75
CA VAL A 394 -3.36 -16.13 4.19
C VAL A 394 -4.59 -16.57 4.97
N HIS A 395 -5.79 -16.12 4.60
CA HIS A 395 -7.03 -16.60 5.21
C HIS A 395 -7.17 -18.12 5.05
N ASN A 396 -7.61 -18.78 6.12
CA ASN A 396 -7.82 -20.22 6.16
C ASN A 396 -9.31 -20.51 5.91
N PRO A 397 -9.73 -21.15 4.79
CA PRO A 397 -11.14 -21.42 4.50
C PRO A 397 -11.82 -22.45 5.42
N ARG A 398 -11.12 -22.92 6.45
CA ARG A 398 -11.67 -23.73 7.56
C ARG A 398 -11.96 -22.91 8.82
N ASP A 399 -11.53 -21.64 8.84
CA ASP A 399 -11.80 -20.68 9.89
C ASP A 399 -12.92 -19.74 9.42
N GLU A 400 -13.90 -19.48 10.27
CA GLU A 400 -14.95 -18.50 9.99
C GLU A 400 -14.43 -17.07 10.12
N HIS A 401 -13.46 -16.87 11.01
CA HIS A 401 -12.93 -15.57 11.38
C HIS A 401 -11.86 -15.13 10.37
N TRP A 402 -11.83 -13.84 10.08
CA TRP A 402 -10.81 -13.28 9.19
C TRP A 402 -9.63 -12.74 9.99
N PRO A 403 -8.40 -12.72 9.43
CA PRO A 403 -7.21 -12.37 10.21
C PRO A 403 -7.25 -10.98 10.85
N THR A 404 -8.09 -10.05 10.35
CA THR A 404 -8.23 -8.72 10.93
C THR A 404 -9.60 -8.11 10.69
N THR A 405 -9.79 -6.87 11.15
CA THR A 405 -11.03 -6.09 11.00
C THR A 405 -10.85 -4.92 10.06
N TRP A 406 -11.93 -4.44 9.43
CA TRP A 406 -11.90 -3.26 8.55
C TRP A 406 -11.21 -2.05 9.21
N ARG A 407 -11.48 -1.81 10.50
CA ARG A 407 -10.81 -0.75 11.27
C ARG A 407 -9.29 -0.89 11.31
N ARG A 408 -8.79 -2.10 11.55
CA ARG A 408 -7.35 -2.36 11.66
C ARG A 408 -6.66 -2.27 10.30
N LEU A 409 -7.26 -2.89 9.27
CA LEU A 409 -6.71 -2.87 7.91
C LEU A 409 -6.56 -1.44 7.37
N ALA A 410 -7.62 -0.65 7.45
CA ALA A 410 -7.62 0.68 6.85
C ALA A 410 -6.92 1.74 7.72
N MET A 411 -6.79 1.55 9.05
CA MET A 411 -5.82 2.31 9.85
C MET A 411 -4.38 2.05 9.39
N ALA A 412 -4.05 0.81 9.03
CA ALA A 412 -2.75 0.47 8.47
C ALA A 412 -2.54 1.10 7.08
N LEU A 413 -3.54 0.98 6.19
CA LEU A 413 -3.55 1.62 4.86
C LEU A 413 -3.34 3.13 4.94
N ILE A 414 -4.15 3.83 5.74
CA ILE A 414 -4.05 5.29 5.90
C ILE A 414 -2.70 5.69 6.51
N SER A 415 -2.16 4.92 7.45
CA SER A 415 -0.83 5.18 8.02
C SER A 415 0.29 5.03 6.99
N GLY A 416 0.18 4.06 6.09
CA GLY A 416 1.06 3.93 4.92
C GLY A 416 0.99 5.15 4.01
N ALA A 417 -0.23 5.55 3.63
CA ALA A 417 -0.50 6.68 2.74
C ALA A 417 -0.24 8.08 3.35
N THR A 418 0.19 8.16 4.61
CA THR A 418 0.40 9.45 5.30
C THR A 418 1.66 9.43 6.16
N SER A 419 1.59 8.83 7.35
CA SER A 419 2.67 8.85 8.34
C SER A 419 3.95 8.18 7.86
N ALA A 420 3.88 7.07 7.11
CA ALA A 420 5.08 6.42 6.60
C ALA A 420 5.80 7.29 5.57
N ILE A 421 5.07 7.91 4.63
CA ILE A 421 5.65 8.84 3.65
C ILE A 421 6.23 10.09 4.35
N LEU A 422 5.53 10.63 5.36
CA LEU A 422 6.04 11.76 6.15
C LEU A 422 7.36 11.42 6.87
N PHE A 423 7.46 10.24 7.48
CA PHE A 423 8.69 9.82 8.14
C PHE A 423 9.80 9.42 7.14
N ALA A 424 9.43 8.87 5.98
CA ALA A 424 10.36 8.59 4.87
C ALA A 424 11.02 9.88 4.40
N MET A 425 10.24 10.84 3.90
CA MET A 425 10.74 12.14 3.41
C MET A 425 11.62 12.86 4.44
N ILE A 426 11.26 12.86 5.73
CA ILE A 426 12.06 13.52 6.78
C ILE A 426 13.41 12.82 6.99
N LEU A 427 13.44 11.49 7.01
CA LEU A 427 14.66 10.71 7.26
C LEU A 427 15.55 10.66 6.01
N GLU A 428 14.97 10.49 4.82
CA GLU A 428 15.66 10.57 3.53
C GLU A 428 16.28 11.93 3.32
N PHE A 429 15.56 13.04 3.51
CA PHE A 429 16.12 14.39 3.37
C PHE A 429 17.30 14.67 4.31
N VAL A 430 17.22 14.20 5.56
CA VAL A 430 18.34 14.32 6.52
C VAL A 430 19.54 13.47 6.08
N LEU A 431 19.31 12.25 5.58
CA LEU A 431 20.37 11.37 5.09
C LEU A 431 20.97 11.85 3.76
N GLU A 432 20.16 12.42 2.86
CA GLU A 432 20.59 13.05 1.61
C GLU A 432 21.50 14.25 1.88
N ILE A 433 21.17 15.11 2.85
CA ILE A 433 22.06 16.18 3.30
C ILE A 433 23.39 15.61 3.78
N VAL A 434 23.39 14.54 4.59
CA VAL A 434 24.62 13.91 5.09
C VAL A 434 25.46 13.32 3.95
N VAL A 435 24.85 12.67 2.96
CA VAL A 435 25.56 12.12 1.79
C VAL A 435 26.08 13.22 0.89
N THR A 436 25.29 14.28 0.64
CA THR A 436 25.70 15.47 -0.13
C THR A 436 26.92 16.13 0.51
N LEU A 437 26.91 16.34 1.83
CA LEU A 437 28.05 16.90 2.56
C LEU A 437 29.28 15.96 2.52
N GLY A 438 29.07 14.64 2.47
CA GLY A 438 30.15 13.65 2.35
C GLY A 438 30.77 13.55 0.94
N PHE A 439 29.99 13.77 -0.11
CA PHE A 439 30.44 13.77 -1.50
C PHE A 439 30.91 15.16 -1.99
N GLY A 440 30.54 16.24 -1.29
CA GLY A 440 30.86 17.61 -1.66
C GLY A 440 29.91 18.20 -2.70
N HIS A 441 30.36 19.24 -3.41
CA HIS A 441 29.59 19.84 -4.51
C HIS A 441 29.61 18.96 -5.76
N ILE A 442 28.77 17.92 -5.73
CA ILE A 442 28.25 17.30 -6.94
C ILE A 442 27.51 18.38 -7.74
N ASN A 443 27.89 18.58 -9.01
CA ASN A 443 27.08 19.39 -9.93
C ASN A 443 25.70 18.75 -10.05
N ALA A 444 24.66 19.45 -9.64
CA ALA A 444 23.30 18.91 -9.54
C ALA A 444 22.76 18.44 -10.90
N PHE A 445 22.97 17.16 -11.20
CA PHE A 445 22.24 16.46 -12.25
C PHE A 445 20.75 16.46 -11.91
N GLN A 446 19.90 16.54 -12.93
CA GLN A 446 18.47 16.76 -12.76
C GLN A 446 17.76 15.47 -12.32
N LEU A 447 17.92 15.09 -11.05
CA LEU A 447 17.19 14.00 -10.39
C LEU A 447 15.65 14.15 -10.50
N SER A 448 15.18 15.37 -10.79
CA SER A 448 13.79 15.71 -11.03
C SER A 448 13.28 15.39 -12.44
N ASP A 449 14.14 15.02 -13.39
CA ASP A 449 13.73 14.54 -14.72
C ASP A 449 14.00 13.03 -14.84
N PRO A 450 12.98 12.16 -14.75
CA PRO A 450 13.15 10.71 -14.89
C PRO A 450 13.55 10.28 -16.32
N ASN A 451 13.53 11.19 -17.29
CA ASN A 451 13.96 10.95 -18.67
C ASN A 451 15.41 11.42 -18.91
N ALA A 452 16.08 11.99 -17.90
CA ALA A 452 17.45 12.45 -18.03
C ALA A 452 18.39 11.27 -18.36
N PRO A 453 19.34 11.43 -19.31
CA PRO A 453 20.25 10.34 -19.66
C PRO A 453 21.12 9.97 -18.47
N LEU A 454 21.22 8.66 -18.20
CA LEU A 454 21.99 8.08 -17.11
C LEU A 454 23.40 8.71 -17.00
N PRO A 455 23.79 9.22 -15.81
CA PRO A 455 25.01 9.99 -15.65
C PRO A 455 26.26 9.15 -15.95
N LYS A 456 27.22 9.75 -16.67
CA LYS A 456 28.49 9.08 -17.05
C LYS A 456 29.61 9.24 -16.03
N ASP A 457 29.42 10.10 -15.04
CA ASP A 457 30.37 10.29 -13.94
C ASP A 457 30.17 9.20 -12.86
N ILE A 458 31.27 8.64 -12.37
CA ILE A 458 31.26 7.60 -11.34
C ILE A 458 30.82 8.14 -9.97
N HIS A 459 31.10 9.40 -9.65
CA HIS A 459 30.64 9.97 -8.37
C HIS A 459 29.12 10.17 -8.39
N ALA A 460 28.56 10.65 -9.50
CA ALA A 460 27.12 10.70 -9.77
C ALA A 460 26.45 9.32 -9.67
N ILE A 461 27.02 8.29 -10.31
CA ILE A 461 26.51 6.92 -10.24
C ILE A 461 26.50 6.41 -8.78
N LEU A 462 27.61 6.54 -8.06
CA LEU A 462 27.72 6.10 -6.67
C LEU A 462 26.75 6.85 -5.74
N TYR A 463 26.55 8.15 -5.96
CA TYR A 463 25.57 8.95 -5.22
C TYR A 463 24.14 8.46 -5.45
N MET A 464 23.74 8.23 -6.71
CA MET A 464 22.40 7.68 -7.02
C MET A 464 22.19 6.29 -6.42
N ILE A 465 23.20 5.40 -6.45
CA ILE A 465 23.13 4.07 -5.81
C ILE A 465 22.92 4.20 -4.30
N ILE A 466 23.63 5.12 -3.63
CA ILE A 466 23.52 5.32 -2.18
C ILE A 466 22.14 5.89 -1.80
N LEU A 467 21.60 6.86 -2.54
CA LEU A 467 20.26 7.38 -2.29
C LEU A 467 19.17 6.35 -2.60
N LEU A 468 19.10 5.92 -3.87
CA LEU A 468 17.97 5.17 -4.42
C LEU A 468 18.00 3.69 -4.04
N SER A 469 19.19 3.07 -3.98
CA SER A 469 19.34 1.62 -3.76
C SER A 469 19.77 1.26 -2.34
N VAL A 470 20.08 2.23 -1.46
CA VAL A 470 20.44 1.97 -0.06
C VAL A 470 19.57 2.76 0.93
N ILE A 471 19.55 4.10 0.82
CA ILE A 471 18.88 4.95 1.82
C ILE A 471 17.35 4.81 1.76
N ALA A 472 16.71 5.11 0.62
CA ALA A 472 15.25 5.02 0.52
C ALA A 472 14.74 3.59 0.83
N PRO A 473 15.30 2.49 0.29
CA PRO A 473 14.89 1.13 0.65
C PRO A 473 15.03 0.80 2.15
N PHE A 474 16.07 1.29 2.82
CA PHE A 474 16.27 1.06 4.25
C PHE A 474 15.30 1.88 5.11
N VAL A 475 15.10 3.16 4.77
CA VAL A 475 14.21 4.08 5.48
C VAL A 475 12.76 3.65 5.30
N GLU A 476 12.30 3.52 4.05
CA GLU A 476 10.92 3.21 3.71
C GLU A 476 10.43 1.90 4.34
N GLU A 477 11.17 0.81 4.19
CA GLU A 477 10.77 -0.49 4.74
C GLU A 477 10.80 -0.51 6.28
N GLY A 478 11.56 0.41 6.90
CA GLY A 478 11.53 0.68 8.33
C GLY A 478 10.28 1.44 8.78
N VAL A 479 9.85 2.46 8.02
CA VAL A 479 8.74 3.34 8.42
C VAL A 479 7.35 2.88 7.97
N LYS A 480 7.23 2.20 6.81
CA LYS A 480 5.97 1.65 6.27
C LYS A 480 5.12 0.93 7.34
N PRO A 481 5.63 -0.05 8.11
CA PRO A 481 4.82 -0.82 9.06
C PRO A 481 4.59 -0.17 10.45
N LEU A 482 4.91 1.11 10.67
CA LEU A 482 4.87 1.73 12.02
C LEU A 482 3.50 1.67 12.73
N ALA A 483 2.38 1.74 12.03
CA ALA A 483 1.05 1.51 12.63
C ALA A 483 0.86 0.06 13.12
N VAL A 484 1.48 -0.92 12.44
CA VAL A 484 1.44 -2.32 12.85
C VAL A 484 2.33 -2.55 14.07
N ILE A 485 3.51 -1.93 14.09
CA ILE A 485 4.48 -1.99 15.20
C ILE A 485 3.89 -1.35 16.47
N THR A 486 3.30 -0.16 16.38
CA THR A 486 2.65 0.51 17.53
C THR A 486 1.41 -0.24 18.06
N MET A 487 0.77 -1.07 17.23
CA MET A 487 -0.34 -1.93 17.62
C MET A 487 0.08 -3.39 17.96
N ILE A 488 1.36 -3.74 17.88
CA ILE A 488 1.81 -5.14 17.80
C ILE A 488 1.32 -5.99 18.99
N GLY A 489 1.32 -5.46 20.21
CA GLY A 489 0.82 -6.14 21.43
C GLY A 489 -0.71 -6.36 21.48
N ARG A 490 -1.44 -6.09 20.39
CA ARG A 490 -2.87 -6.36 20.19
C ARG A 490 -3.14 -7.22 18.94
N ILE A 491 -2.10 -7.64 18.23
CA ILE A 491 -2.16 -8.41 16.99
C ILE A 491 -2.06 -9.90 17.33
N ASN A 492 -3.07 -10.68 16.96
CA ASN A 492 -3.24 -12.02 17.55
C ASN A 492 -2.53 -13.13 16.75
N SER A 493 -2.25 -12.92 15.46
CA SER A 493 -1.68 -13.93 14.58
C SER A 493 -0.65 -13.38 13.59
N ALA A 494 0.23 -14.25 13.10
CA ALA A 494 1.15 -13.95 12.01
C ALA A 494 0.41 -13.51 10.72
N ALA A 495 -0.78 -14.07 10.45
CA ALA A 495 -1.61 -13.67 9.34
C ALA A 495 -2.18 -12.25 9.52
N GLU A 496 -2.54 -11.86 10.75
CA GLU A 496 -2.96 -10.49 11.04
C GLU A 496 -1.81 -9.50 10.83
N ALA A 497 -0.63 -9.78 11.41
CA ALA A 497 0.55 -8.94 11.27
C ALA A 497 0.93 -8.73 9.80
N PHE A 498 0.99 -9.82 9.03
CA PHE A 498 1.33 -9.79 7.61
C PHE A 498 0.28 -9.03 6.79
N THR A 499 -1.03 -9.26 7.03
CA THR A 499 -2.10 -8.56 6.30
C THR A 499 -2.13 -7.06 6.61
N MET A 500 -1.88 -6.67 7.87
CA MET A 500 -1.78 -5.26 8.24
C MET A 500 -0.52 -4.59 7.68
N GLY A 501 0.62 -5.30 7.64
CA GLY A 501 1.83 -4.81 6.98
C GLY A 501 1.63 -4.64 5.48
N MET A 502 1.00 -5.61 4.81
CA MET A 502 0.60 -5.49 3.39
C MET A 502 -0.28 -4.26 3.14
N ALA A 503 -1.22 -3.97 4.02
CA ALA A 503 -2.06 -2.77 3.91
C ALA A 503 -1.26 -1.48 4.08
N CYS A 504 -0.30 -1.41 5.02
CA CYS A 504 0.61 -0.26 5.12
C CYS A 504 1.44 -0.05 3.85
N GLY A 505 2.02 -1.10 3.29
CA GLY A 505 2.81 -1.00 2.05
C GLY A 505 1.99 -0.54 0.85
N ILE A 506 0.74 -1.01 0.73
CA ILE A 506 -0.20 -0.54 -0.29
C ILE A 506 -0.60 0.92 -0.07
N GLY A 507 -0.77 1.35 1.18
CA GLY A 507 -1.00 2.77 1.48
C GLY A 507 0.11 3.66 0.94
N PHE A 508 1.37 3.24 1.10
CA PHE A 508 2.54 3.97 0.60
C PHE A 508 2.56 4.00 -0.94
N ASP A 509 2.48 2.82 -1.57
CA ASP A 509 2.44 2.63 -3.02
C ASP A 509 1.37 3.47 -3.72
N LEU A 510 0.16 3.53 -3.15
CA LEU A 510 -0.97 4.30 -3.70
C LEU A 510 -0.64 5.79 -3.94
N ILE A 511 0.25 6.38 -3.13
CA ILE A 511 0.68 7.77 -3.30
C ILE A 511 1.91 7.84 -4.19
N GLU A 512 2.91 7.00 -3.91
CA GLU A 512 4.20 6.99 -4.61
C GLU A 512 4.04 6.65 -6.09
N THR A 513 3.42 5.51 -6.41
CA THR A 513 3.18 5.04 -7.78
C THR A 513 2.29 6.02 -8.56
N SER A 514 1.21 6.52 -7.95
CA SER A 514 0.35 7.53 -8.59
C SER A 514 1.11 8.84 -8.88
N SER A 515 2.12 9.19 -8.06
CA SER A 515 2.96 10.37 -8.30
C SER A 515 3.96 10.13 -9.43
N TYR A 516 4.63 8.96 -9.48
CA TYR A 516 5.53 8.61 -10.59
C TYR A 516 4.80 8.59 -11.94
N ILE A 517 3.65 7.91 -12.01
CA ILE A 517 2.82 7.88 -13.22
C ILE A 517 2.28 9.29 -13.54
N GLY A 518 1.98 10.09 -12.51
CA GLY A 518 1.56 11.49 -12.64
C GLY A 518 2.64 12.42 -13.23
N MET A 519 3.92 12.18 -12.94
CA MET A 519 5.03 12.93 -13.53
C MET A 519 5.26 12.55 -15.00
N GLY A 520 5.07 11.29 -15.37
CA GLY A 520 5.21 10.77 -16.74
C GLY A 520 4.05 11.09 -17.68
N TYR A 521 3.45 12.29 -17.66
CA TYR A 521 2.20 12.60 -18.38
C TYR A 521 2.17 12.17 -19.86
N SER A 522 3.25 12.37 -20.62
CA SER A 522 3.33 12.04 -22.06
C SER A 522 3.55 10.55 -22.35
N ASN A 523 4.06 9.80 -21.38
CA ASN A 523 4.37 8.36 -21.46
C ASN A 523 3.68 7.56 -20.34
N TRP A 524 2.57 8.07 -19.80
CA TRP A 524 1.99 7.58 -18.53
C TRP A 524 1.62 6.11 -18.56
N VAL A 525 1.25 5.58 -19.73
CA VAL A 525 0.93 4.16 -19.92
C VAL A 525 2.18 3.29 -19.75
N ASP A 526 3.35 3.75 -20.20
CA ASP A 526 4.61 3.03 -20.02
C ASP A 526 5.00 3.02 -18.55
N VAL A 527 4.95 4.17 -17.88
CA VAL A 527 5.24 4.29 -16.43
C VAL A 527 4.22 3.50 -15.59
N ALA A 528 2.96 3.44 -16.02
CA ALA A 528 1.92 2.63 -15.38
C ALA A 528 2.14 1.12 -15.53
N ILE A 529 2.66 0.67 -16.68
CA ILE A 529 3.08 -0.71 -16.89
C ILE A 529 4.33 -1.01 -16.05
N GLU A 530 5.30 -0.10 -16.02
CA GLU A 530 6.55 -0.24 -15.24
C GLU A 530 6.27 -0.38 -13.73
N ARG A 531 5.43 0.51 -13.20
CA ARG A 531 5.03 0.54 -11.78
C ARG A 531 3.95 -0.50 -11.43
N SER A 532 3.48 -1.35 -12.36
CA SER A 532 2.45 -2.39 -12.10
C SER A 532 2.70 -3.22 -10.84
N SER A 533 3.98 -3.52 -10.58
CA SER A 533 4.43 -4.40 -9.51
C SER A 533 5.08 -3.66 -8.34
N ALA A 534 5.09 -2.33 -8.35
CA ALA A 534 5.37 -1.54 -7.15
C ALA A 534 4.40 -1.94 -6.01
N GLY A 535 3.10 -2.04 -6.30
CA GLY A 535 2.11 -2.54 -5.34
C GLY A 535 2.40 -3.95 -4.80
N LEU A 536 3.18 -4.78 -5.51
CA LEU A 536 3.72 -6.03 -4.97
C LEU A 536 4.93 -5.79 -4.06
N LEU A 537 5.87 -4.96 -4.50
CA LEU A 537 7.09 -4.57 -3.80
C LEU A 537 6.80 -3.97 -2.42
N HIS A 538 6.18 -2.78 -2.35
CA HIS A 538 5.97 -2.05 -1.09
C HIS A 538 5.03 -2.85 -0.16
N SER A 539 4.01 -3.54 -0.70
CA SER A 539 3.10 -4.38 0.09
C SER A 539 3.78 -5.59 0.71
N PHE A 540 4.55 -6.35 -0.08
CA PHE A 540 5.22 -7.54 0.42
C PHE A 540 6.35 -7.18 1.40
N GLY A 541 7.08 -6.09 1.15
CA GLY A 541 8.12 -5.58 2.04
C GLY A 541 7.58 -5.19 3.41
N ALA A 542 6.59 -4.29 3.44
CA ALA A 542 5.93 -3.88 4.68
C ALA A 542 5.24 -5.06 5.39
N GLY A 543 4.67 -6.01 4.63
CA GLY A 543 4.14 -7.28 5.15
C GLY A 543 5.19 -8.14 5.84
N MET A 544 6.38 -8.27 5.24
CA MET A 544 7.51 -9.02 5.80
C MET A 544 8.10 -8.33 7.03
N THR A 545 8.36 -7.02 7.00
CA THR A 545 8.88 -6.28 8.16
C THR A 545 7.90 -6.35 9.33
N ALA A 546 6.58 -6.18 9.10
CA ALA A 546 5.56 -6.37 10.13
C ALA A 546 5.54 -7.79 10.71
N LEU A 547 5.73 -8.81 9.88
CA LEU A 547 5.83 -10.21 10.30
C LEU A 547 7.10 -10.48 11.13
N GLY A 548 8.22 -9.83 10.82
CA GLY A 548 9.44 -9.86 11.62
C GLY A 548 9.23 -9.28 13.02
N TRP A 549 8.62 -8.10 13.12
CA TRP A 549 8.24 -7.50 14.40
C TRP A 549 7.28 -8.37 15.20
N TYR A 550 6.34 -9.06 14.53
CA TYR A 550 5.47 -10.04 15.18
C TYR A 550 6.26 -11.20 15.78
N PHE A 551 7.22 -11.80 15.06
CA PHE A 551 8.00 -12.93 15.59
C PHE A 551 8.94 -12.58 16.75
N ILE A 552 9.54 -11.37 16.78
CA ILE A 552 10.35 -10.93 17.93
C ILE A 552 9.49 -10.75 19.18
N THR A 553 8.31 -10.15 19.03
CA THR A 553 7.41 -9.82 20.15
C THR A 553 6.62 -11.03 20.66
N HIS A 554 6.08 -11.85 19.76
CA HIS A 554 5.23 -12.99 20.08
C HIS A 554 6.04 -14.27 20.29
N ARG A 555 6.79 -14.31 21.39
CA ARG A 555 7.71 -15.42 21.75
C ARG A 555 7.10 -16.83 21.67
N LYS A 556 5.79 -16.98 21.84
CA LYS A 556 5.06 -18.26 21.71
C LYS A 556 4.84 -18.69 20.25
N ALA A 557 4.72 -17.75 19.31
CA ALA A 557 4.47 -18.04 17.89
C ALA A 557 5.70 -18.60 17.17
N LEU A 558 6.91 -18.30 17.67
CA LEU A 558 8.15 -18.83 17.11
C LEU A 558 9.23 -19.00 18.22
N PRO A 559 9.39 -20.21 18.79
CA PRO A 559 10.21 -20.41 19.99
C PRO A 559 11.72 -20.38 19.74
N LYS A 560 12.18 -20.77 18.54
CA LYS A 560 13.60 -20.79 18.13
C LYS A 560 13.84 -19.80 16.97
N ASN A 561 15.06 -19.27 16.88
CA ASN A 561 15.56 -18.43 15.78
C ASN A 561 14.77 -17.14 15.46
N ARG A 562 13.86 -16.68 16.33
CA ARG A 562 12.97 -15.54 16.07
C ARG A 562 13.65 -14.23 15.68
N VAL A 563 14.82 -13.93 16.24
CA VAL A 563 15.59 -12.71 15.91
C VAL A 563 16.20 -12.83 14.51
N LEU A 564 16.80 -13.98 14.18
CA LEU A 564 17.36 -14.25 12.86
C LEU A 564 16.30 -14.24 11.76
N ILE A 565 15.12 -14.80 12.03
CA ILE A 565 14.00 -14.81 11.08
C ILE A 565 13.41 -13.41 10.91
N ALA A 566 13.28 -12.62 11.97
CA ALA A 566 12.82 -11.23 11.86
C ALA A 566 13.83 -10.32 11.15
N PHE A 567 15.12 -10.48 11.42
CA PHE A 567 16.20 -9.84 10.66
C PHE A 567 16.14 -10.25 9.19
N GLY A 568 15.98 -11.54 8.89
CA GLY A 568 15.79 -12.05 7.52
C GLY A 568 14.55 -11.48 6.82
N CYS A 569 13.45 -11.23 7.55
CA CYS A 569 12.28 -10.57 6.99
C CYS A 569 12.52 -9.11 6.62
N PHE A 570 13.16 -8.32 7.51
CA PHE A 570 13.50 -6.93 7.23
C PHE A 570 14.58 -6.81 6.14
N LEU A 571 15.64 -7.62 6.22
CA LEU A 571 16.70 -7.67 5.22
C LEU A 571 16.14 -8.08 3.85
N TYR A 572 15.19 -9.03 3.78
CA TYR A 572 14.50 -9.33 2.53
C TYR A 572 13.74 -8.12 1.99
N ALA A 573 12.96 -7.42 2.83
CA ALA A 573 12.18 -6.25 2.43
C ALA A 573 13.08 -5.14 1.85
N VAL A 574 14.18 -4.82 2.55
CA VAL A 574 15.18 -3.84 2.09
C VAL A 574 15.86 -4.33 0.81
N LEU A 575 16.30 -5.60 0.72
CA LEU A 575 17.01 -6.11 -0.45
C LEU A 575 16.15 -6.21 -1.71
N GLN A 576 14.87 -6.60 -1.63
CA GLN A 576 14.00 -6.62 -2.82
C GLN A 576 13.82 -5.19 -3.39
N HIS A 577 13.68 -4.19 -2.50
CA HIS A 577 13.44 -2.80 -2.88
C HIS A 577 14.74 -2.12 -3.35
N ALA A 578 15.86 -2.41 -2.68
CA ALA A 578 17.20 -2.07 -3.17
C ALA A 578 17.47 -2.65 -4.56
N THR A 579 17.05 -3.88 -4.84
CA THR A 579 17.22 -4.51 -6.17
C THR A 579 16.37 -3.82 -7.22
N TRP A 580 15.07 -3.63 -6.97
CA TRP A 580 14.15 -2.91 -7.85
C TRP A 580 14.66 -1.49 -8.18
N ASN A 581 15.06 -0.72 -7.16
CA ASN A 581 15.60 0.63 -7.36
C ASN A 581 17.00 0.62 -7.98
N ALA A 582 17.78 -0.46 -7.83
CA ALA A 582 19.06 -0.63 -8.53
C ALA A 582 18.90 -1.10 -9.97
N SER A 583 17.71 -1.48 -10.43
CA SER A 583 17.57 -2.13 -11.74
C SER A 583 17.79 -1.20 -12.95
N PHE A 584 17.93 0.11 -12.77
CA PHE A 584 18.51 1.00 -13.79
C PHE A 584 19.99 0.68 -14.09
N LEU A 585 20.72 0.05 -13.15
CA LEU A 585 22.14 -0.28 -13.31
C LEU A 585 22.41 -1.31 -14.41
N PHE A 586 21.42 -2.13 -14.79
CA PHE A 586 21.53 -3.03 -15.93
C PHE A 586 21.80 -2.27 -17.24
N GLY A 587 21.41 -1.00 -17.33
CA GLY A 587 21.75 -0.12 -18.46
C GLY A 587 23.24 0.18 -18.61
N TYR A 588 24.04 0.14 -17.52
CA TYR A 588 25.49 0.33 -17.58
C TYR A 588 26.28 -0.95 -17.93
N LEU A 589 25.60 -2.10 -18.13
CA LEU A 589 26.29 -3.32 -18.54
C LEU A 589 26.98 -3.14 -19.91
N PRO A 590 28.12 -3.81 -20.16
CA PRO A 590 28.79 -3.76 -21.45
C PRO A 590 27.87 -4.09 -22.63
N ALA A 591 28.14 -3.48 -23.78
CA ALA A 591 27.44 -3.80 -25.03
C ALA A 591 27.62 -5.30 -25.37
N PRO A 592 26.58 -5.97 -25.92
CA PRO A 592 25.30 -5.40 -26.36
C PRO A 592 24.27 -5.19 -25.23
N VAL A 593 24.47 -5.75 -24.04
CA VAL A 593 23.41 -5.90 -23.03
C VAL A 593 22.90 -4.55 -22.51
N GLY A 594 23.76 -3.71 -21.93
CA GLY A 594 23.28 -2.44 -21.36
C GLY A 594 22.73 -1.47 -22.39
N ASN A 595 23.29 -1.48 -23.61
CA ASN A 595 22.76 -0.71 -24.73
C ASN A 595 21.34 -1.17 -25.14
N TYR A 596 21.09 -2.48 -25.20
CA TYR A 596 19.75 -3.02 -25.45
C TYR A 596 18.79 -2.72 -24.29
N ILE A 597 19.24 -2.80 -23.02
CA ILE A 597 18.39 -2.44 -21.88
C ILE A 597 17.99 -0.95 -21.89
N GLN A 598 18.92 -0.04 -22.22
CA GLN A 598 18.67 1.40 -22.30
C GLN A 598 17.81 1.84 -23.51
N ASN A 599 18.04 1.25 -24.69
CA ASN A 599 17.52 1.78 -25.97
C ASN A 599 16.68 0.78 -26.77
N GLY A 600 16.68 -0.50 -26.36
CA GLY A 600 15.94 -1.56 -27.02
C GLY A 600 14.46 -1.55 -26.65
N VAL A 601 13.64 -2.10 -27.55
CA VAL A 601 12.21 -2.28 -27.33
C VAL A 601 11.78 -3.72 -27.56
N ILE A 602 10.64 -4.07 -26.94
CA ILE A 602 9.96 -5.36 -27.04
C ILE A 602 8.59 -5.08 -27.64
N MET A 603 8.26 -5.73 -28.76
CA MET A 603 6.97 -5.53 -29.43
C MET A 603 5.90 -6.44 -28.83
N ILE A 604 4.88 -5.86 -28.19
CA ILE A 604 3.62 -6.56 -27.88
C ILE A 604 2.60 -6.16 -28.95
N GLY A 605 2.48 -7.01 -29.98
CA GLY A 605 1.74 -6.66 -31.18
C GLY A 605 2.41 -5.48 -31.90
N SER A 606 1.67 -4.39 -32.07
CA SER A 606 2.18 -3.13 -32.62
C SER A 606 2.81 -2.19 -31.58
N TYR A 607 2.75 -2.51 -30.28
CA TYR A 607 3.16 -1.61 -29.21
C TYR A 607 4.61 -1.86 -28.75
N PRO A 608 5.52 -0.86 -28.80
CA PRO A 608 6.87 -0.98 -28.27
C PRO A 608 6.89 -0.71 -26.75
N LEU A 609 7.36 -1.69 -25.98
CA LEU A 609 7.73 -1.52 -24.56
C LEU A 609 9.24 -1.37 -24.39
N PRO A 610 9.75 -0.58 -23.43
CA PRO A 610 11.17 -0.53 -23.09
C PRO A 610 11.74 -1.90 -22.71
N ALA A 611 12.95 -2.24 -23.15
CA ALA A 611 13.59 -3.53 -22.84
C ALA A 611 13.78 -3.78 -21.33
N GLN A 612 13.95 -2.71 -20.55
CA GLN A 612 13.97 -2.71 -19.07
C GLN A 612 12.78 -3.50 -18.45
N MET A 613 11.62 -3.55 -19.12
CA MET A 613 10.43 -4.29 -18.65
C MET A 613 10.69 -5.79 -18.43
N ILE A 614 11.68 -6.40 -19.09
CA ILE A 614 12.09 -7.78 -18.82
C ILE A 614 12.59 -7.95 -17.38
N ILE A 615 13.37 -6.99 -16.88
CA ILE A 615 13.99 -7.07 -15.56
C ILE A 615 12.91 -6.98 -14.49
N TYR A 616 12.06 -5.95 -14.54
CA TYR A 616 10.92 -5.81 -13.64
C TYR A 616 9.94 -6.99 -13.74
N SER A 617 9.74 -7.58 -14.92
CA SER A 617 8.92 -8.80 -15.08
C SER A 617 9.52 -9.99 -14.34
N ILE A 618 10.84 -10.20 -14.43
CA ILE A 618 11.55 -11.28 -13.72
C ILE A 618 11.48 -11.05 -12.20
N GLU A 619 11.75 -9.84 -11.72
CA GLU A 619 11.63 -9.46 -10.31
C GLU A 619 10.20 -9.69 -9.78
N THR A 620 9.20 -9.29 -10.55
CA THR A 620 7.77 -9.50 -10.23
C THR A 620 7.45 -10.99 -10.07
N VAL A 621 7.91 -11.85 -10.99
CA VAL A 621 7.70 -13.30 -10.91
C VAL A 621 8.40 -13.89 -9.68
N LEU A 622 9.62 -13.46 -9.36
CA LEU A 622 10.35 -13.90 -8.16
C LEU A 622 9.64 -13.46 -6.87
N MET A 623 9.17 -12.21 -6.79
CA MET A 623 8.38 -11.70 -5.68
C MET A 623 7.05 -12.48 -5.52
N LEU A 624 6.34 -12.79 -6.61
CA LEU A 624 5.11 -13.59 -6.57
C LEU A 624 5.35 -15.02 -6.07
N ILE A 625 6.44 -15.67 -6.51
CA ILE A 625 6.84 -17.01 -6.04
C ILE A 625 7.14 -16.99 -4.55
N PHE A 626 7.87 -15.99 -4.05
CA PHE A 626 8.19 -15.91 -2.63
C PHE A 626 6.99 -15.47 -1.78
N LEU A 627 6.11 -14.59 -2.28
CA LEU A 627 4.82 -14.26 -1.64
C LEU A 627 3.94 -15.51 -1.50
N TRP A 628 3.88 -16.36 -2.52
CA TRP A 628 3.16 -17.64 -2.48
C TRP A 628 3.73 -18.59 -1.41
N PHE A 629 5.06 -18.65 -1.28
CA PHE A 629 5.74 -19.41 -0.24
C PHE A 629 5.43 -18.87 1.16
N VAL A 630 5.63 -17.56 1.39
CA VAL A 630 5.41 -16.91 2.70
C VAL A 630 3.96 -17.03 3.14
N THR A 631 3.00 -16.64 2.30
CA THR A 631 1.56 -16.78 2.62
C THR A 631 1.16 -18.24 2.86
N GLY A 632 1.76 -19.17 2.12
CA GLY A 632 1.62 -20.62 2.31
C GLY A 632 2.21 -21.16 3.63
N LYS A 633 3.17 -20.48 4.24
CA LYS A 633 3.70 -20.77 5.60
C LYS A 633 2.87 -20.08 6.68
N VAL A 634 2.58 -18.77 6.52
CA VAL A 634 1.81 -17.95 7.47
C VAL A 634 0.44 -18.56 7.76
N ARG A 635 -0.29 -19.01 6.73
CA ARG A 635 -1.59 -19.69 6.90
C ARG A 635 -1.52 -20.98 7.73
N ARG A 636 -0.40 -21.71 7.70
CA ARG A 636 -0.21 -22.93 8.52
C ARG A 636 -0.05 -22.56 9.99
N LEU A 637 0.73 -21.51 10.29
CA LEU A 637 0.93 -21.03 11.67
C LEU A 637 -0.40 -20.62 12.33
N SER A 638 -1.31 -19.97 11.60
CA SER A 638 -2.65 -19.65 12.11
C SER A 638 -3.51 -20.89 12.41
N SER A 639 -3.21 -22.05 11.81
CA SER A 639 -4.00 -23.28 12.01
C SER A 639 -3.65 -24.01 13.31
N THR A 640 -2.37 -24.01 13.70
CA THR A 640 -1.86 -24.75 14.88
C THR A 640 -2.32 -24.15 16.22
N THR A 641 -2.69 -22.87 16.25
CA THR A 641 -3.10 -22.19 17.49
C THR A 641 -4.44 -22.71 18.04
N ASN A 642 -5.37 -23.11 17.16
CA ASN A 642 -6.73 -23.50 17.57
C ASN A 642 -6.86 -24.99 17.94
N THR A 643 -5.96 -25.86 17.48
CA THR A 643 -6.04 -27.32 17.72
C THR A 643 -5.62 -27.74 19.12
N ASN A 644 -4.95 -26.86 19.87
CA ASN A 644 -4.32 -27.21 21.15
C ASN A 644 -5.27 -26.94 22.35
N ASN A 645 -6.55 -27.24 22.18
CA ASN A 645 -7.58 -27.06 23.20
C ASN A 645 -7.91 -28.44 23.82
N PRO A 646 -7.38 -28.80 25.01
CA PRO A 646 -7.37 -30.21 25.47
C PRO A 646 -8.75 -30.80 25.79
N GLU A 647 -9.79 -29.95 25.84
CA GLU A 647 -11.18 -30.33 26.12
C GLU A 647 -11.90 -31.08 24.98
N GLU A 648 -11.32 -31.12 23.77
CA GLU A 648 -11.82 -31.99 22.69
C GLU A 648 -11.11 -33.35 22.67
N GLU A 649 -9.81 -33.40 22.99
CA GLU A 649 -9.05 -34.65 23.05
C GLU A 649 -9.52 -35.53 24.23
N SER A 650 -9.86 -34.92 25.38
CA SER A 650 -10.46 -35.63 26.52
C SER A 650 -11.87 -36.18 26.26
N LYS A 651 -12.56 -35.71 25.22
CA LYS A 651 -13.89 -36.22 24.78
C LYS A 651 -13.80 -37.36 23.77
N GLN A 652 -12.60 -37.76 23.35
CA GLN A 652 -12.38 -38.93 22.48
C GLN A 652 -11.74 -40.11 23.21
N ILE A 653 -11.85 -40.19 24.55
CA ILE A 653 -11.69 -41.46 25.25
C ILE A 653 -12.78 -42.41 24.72
N PRO A 654 -12.46 -43.54 24.07
CA PRO A 654 -13.47 -44.49 23.64
C PRO A 654 -14.11 -45.11 24.88
N VAL A 655 -15.42 -44.91 25.06
CA VAL A 655 -16.19 -45.62 26.09
C VAL A 655 -15.97 -47.13 25.84
N PRO A 656 -15.40 -47.90 26.80
CA PRO A 656 -15.13 -49.31 26.58
C PRO A 656 -16.41 -50.03 26.18
N ASN A 657 -16.40 -50.65 25.00
CA ASN A 657 -17.60 -51.19 24.35
C ASN A 657 -18.02 -52.51 25.01
N GLY A 658 -18.48 -52.43 26.27
CA GLY A 658 -18.42 -53.58 27.16
C GLY A 658 -19.16 -53.47 28.50
N GLN A 659 -20.19 -52.61 28.64
CA GLN A 659 -21.24 -52.85 29.64
C GLN A 659 -22.57 -52.15 29.30
N ARG A 660 -23.56 -52.95 28.93
CA ARG A 660 -24.95 -52.55 28.69
C ARG A 660 -25.76 -52.81 29.96
N ALA A 661 -25.76 -51.84 30.88
CA ALA A 661 -26.52 -51.93 32.13
C ALA A 661 -27.92 -51.32 31.95
N ASP A 662 -28.97 -52.13 32.00
CA ASP A 662 -30.35 -51.67 32.07
C ASP A 662 -30.68 -51.26 33.52
N SER A 663 -30.77 -49.96 33.77
CA SER A 663 -31.34 -49.42 35.02
C SER A 663 -32.07 -48.10 34.75
N ARG A 664 -33.33 -48.21 34.31
CA ARG A 664 -34.24 -47.06 34.21
C ARG A 664 -34.76 -46.68 35.60
N GLU A 665 -34.16 -45.70 36.25
CA GLU A 665 -34.83 -45.03 37.37
C GLU A 665 -35.88 -44.03 36.85
N PRO A 666 -37.11 -44.04 37.39
CA PRO A 666 -38.14 -43.07 37.02
C PRO A 666 -37.95 -41.75 37.79
N TYR A 667 -37.76 -40.65 37.06
CA TYR A 667 -37.80 -39.31 37.66
C TYR A 667 -39.18 -39.03 38.31
N PRO A 668 -39.22 -38.49 39.55
CA PRO A 668 -40.48 -38.09 40.17
C PRO A 668 -41.10 -36.89 39.46
N GLN A 669 -42.42 -36.94 39.26
CA GLN A 669 -43.21 -35.83 38.72
C GLN A 669 -43.27 -34.67 39.74
N PRO A 670 -43.19 -33.40 39.30
CA PRO A 670 -43.46 -32.26 40.18
C PRO A 670 -44.96 -32.19 40.50
N VAL A 671 -45.28 -32.12 41.79
CA VAL A 671 -46.64 -31.83 42.27
C VAL A 671 -46.95 -30.34 42.07
N ARG A 672 -48.22 -30.01 41.86
CA ARG A 672 -48.73 -28.62 41.71
C ARG A 672 -48.70 -27.84 43.02
#